data_AF-A0A955ALJ3-F1
#
_entry.id   AF-A0A955ALJ3-F1
#
_cell.length_a   1.000
_cell.length_b   1.000
_cell.length_c   1.000
_cell.angle_alpha   90.00
_cell.angle_beta   90.00
_cell.angle_gamma   90.00
#
_symmetry.space_group_name_H-M   'P 1'
#
loop_
_entity.id
_entity.type
_entity.pdbx_description
1 polymer ?
#
loop_
_entity_poly.entity_id
_entity_poly.type
_entity_poly.pdbx_seq_one_letter_code
_entity_poly.pdbx_strand_id
1 'polypeptide(L)'
;MTRWFGSSLAVCVALIWCNGCAISWACTTAVFSGKITKDGRAILWKNRDTSQQHNELAIIDDGKYRVVAVVDANKRSSLWMGVNSAGLCIENSLSKDLQSNDKSAGWSNGQLMKHVLQTCETVDEVRRVLELSNDSGRRTTANFGVIDAHGGAAIFEVANSTFAMFDVNDPNVAPNGYLIRTNFSSTAQKVEGDPTPESIGSIYSAERYLQACRRVESASQAPISLGYVLRNLTRDLSDPSGAPFVGSVNGPLGELPATIQTSTTISRATTVSSVVFHGVRPGEDPSLTTMWTILGDPKFSIAVPIWPIVEAVADPLTDIHGGEIGEVAITLRGWAIGADANTIESKYLPGIWADLWPLEDQFLQDTEEQLNSWRSDGHNIDQMTAFHERLAALAMSAISRELDELKNQLIAVGTEAEKIEVPTANVSKVLVTESRKVAKRNVNVGVYDDVGIGKSAQTLVSRLKTMDGICVRLLSAENIRAGCLTEIDVLIHPGGSGSKQGNELGEMGRQAIRDFVDQGGGFIGFCAGAYLASSHYSWSLHILDAKVFDRQHWARGNGPVTISLTNTGMEILASEERETEIHYGQGPLLVPGGDPALSDYQTLATYASEIAKNGAPVGSMFGTTAIALGQYGHGQVLCFSPHPELTDGLESFVLRAIERVLPIEGTQE
;
A
#
# COMPACT_ATOMS: atom_id res chain seq x y z
N MET A 1 71.76 1.79 29.37
CA MET A 1 71.82 1.61 27.90
C MET A 1 71.48 0.16 27.64
N THR A 2 70.36 -0.24 27.05
CA THR A 2 69.40 0.40 26.15
C THR A 2 68.11 -0.41 26.32
N ARG A 3 67.00 0.16 26.78
CA ARG A 3 65.71 -0.56 26.79
C ARG A 3 64.55 0.37 26.47
N TRP A 4 63.96 0.05 25.32
CA TRP A 4 62.68 0.50 24.79
C TRP A 4 61.55 0.31 25.81
N PHE A 5 60.66 1.31 25.92
CA PHE A 5 59.31 1.16 26.44
C PHE A 5 58.33 1.56 25.34
N GLY A 6 57.31 0.71 25.15
CA GLY A 6 56.45 0.69 23.98
C GLY A 6 55.48 1.86 23.87
N SER A 7 55.32 2.34 22.64
CA SER A 7 54.27 3.27 22.23
C SER A 7 52.98 2.48 22.00
N SER A 8 51.97 2.72 22.84
CA SER A 8 50.59 2.31 22.56
C SER A 8 49.96 3.32 21.61
N LEU A 9 49.71 2.91 20.37
CA LEU A 9 49.03 3.70 19.36
C LEU A 9 47.52 3.66 19.64
N ALA A 10 46.97 4.71 20.24
CA ALA A 10 45.53 4.92 20.33
C ALA A 10 45.00 5.27 18.94
N VAL A 11 44.24 4.36 18.33
CA VAL A 11 43.47 4.63 17.11
C VAL A 11 42.23 5.41 17.50
N CYS A 12 42.23 6.71 17.20
CA CYS A 12 41.03 7.54 17.27
C CYS A 12 40.06 7.11 16.16
N VAL A 13 39.03 6.33 16.52
CA VAL A 13 37.86 6.14 15.67
C VAL A 13 37.05 7.43 15.70
N ALA A 14 37.16 8.23 14.64
CA ALA A 14 36.24 9.32 14.38
C ALA A 14 34.86 8.71 14.07
N LEU A 15 33.96 8.74 15.05
CA LEU A 15 32.54 8.52 14.84
C LEU A 15 32.02 9.66 13.96
N ILE A 16 31.98 9.43 12.65
CA ILE A 16 31.19 10.23 11.73
C ILE A 16 29.73 9.93 12.09
N TRP A 17 29.12 10.81 12.89
CA TRP A 17 27.67 10.93 12.94
C TRP A 17 27.21 11.35 11.55
N CYS A 18 26.82 10.37 10.74
CA CYS A 18 25.87 10.63 9.67
C CYS A 18 24.61 11.16 10.34
N ASN A 19 24.41 12.48 10.26
CA ASN A 19 23.09 13.09 10.45
C ASN A 19 22.16 12.41 9.44
N GLY A 20 21.44 11.38 9.89
CA GLY A 20 20.33 10.81 9.14
C GLY A 20 19.38 11.95 8.80
N CYS A 21 19.06 12.08 7.52
CA CYS A 21 18.06 13.02 7.03
C CYS A 21 16.75 12.71 7.76
N ALA A 22 16.36 13.58 8.69
CA ALA A 22 15.11 13.43 9.41
C ALA A 22 13.96 13.62 8.41
N ILE A 23 13.29 12.53 8.05
CA ILE A 23 12.08 12.56 7.22
C ILE A 23 11.06 13.47 7.90
N SER A 24 10.66 14.54 7.21
CA SER A 24 9.87 15.63 7.78
C SER A 24 8.36 15.31 7.76
N TRP A 25 7.72 15.27 8.93
CA TRP A 25 6.27 15.05 9.11
C TRP A 25 5.50 16.36 9.06
N ALA A 26 4.96 16.73 7.90
CA ALA A 26 4.05 17.86 7.86
C ALA A 26 2.71 17.50 7.22
N CYS A 27 1.57 17.73 7.88
CA CYS A 27 0.24 17.63 7.28
C CYS A 27 -0.22 19.04 6.87
N THR A 28 -1.13 19.14 5.92
CA THR A 28 -1.80 20.41 5.59
C THR A 28 -3.30 20.24 5.75
N THR A 29 -3.94 21.20 6.40
CA THR A 29 -5.39 21.28 6.54
C THR A 29 -5.91 22.66 6.21
N ALA A 30 -7.13 22.72 5.69
CA ALA A 30 -7.87 23.97 5.55
C ALA A 30 -9.36 23.78 5.86
N VAL A 31 -9.95 24.82 6.45
CA VAL A 31 -11.39 24.94 6.66
C VAL A 31 -11.89 26.11 5.84
N PHE A 32 -12.88 25.88 4.97
CA PHE A 32 -13.53 26.90 4.16
C PHE A 32 -14.96 27.10 4.63
N SER A 33 -15.33 28.34 4.98
CA SER A 33 -16.72 28.69 5.31
C SER A 33 -17.62 28.50 4.10
N GLY A 34 -18.86 28.04 4.32
CA GLY A 34 -19.87 27.99 3.28
C GLY A 34 -20.06 29.32 2.54
N LYS A 35 -19.79 30.46 3.21
CA LYS A 35 -19.90 31.82 2.66
C LYS A 35 -19.04 32.07 1.40
N ILE A 36 -17.93 31.36 1.25
CA ILE A 36 -16.98 31.55 0.14
C ILE A 36 -16.96 30.36 -0.83
N THR A 37 -17.70 29.30 -0.52
CA THR A 37 -17.79 28.11 -1.37
C THR A 37 -18.85 28.27 -2.44
N LYS A 38 -18.67 27.59 -3.57
CA LYS A 38 -19.52 27.70 -4.77
C LYS A 38 -21.00 27.42 -4.51
N ASP A 39 -21.31 26.52 -3.60
CA ASP A 39 -22.66 26.02 -3.35
C ASP A 39 -23.18 26.34 -1.94
N GLY A 40 -22.41 27.10 -1.15
CA GLY A 40 -22.79 27.52 0.20
C GLY A 40 -22.48 26.50 1.30
N ARG A 41 -21.78 25.40 1.00
CA ARG A 41 -21.48 24.31 1.95
C ARG A 41 -20.05 24.39 2.43
N ALA A 42 -19.83 24.28 3.73
CA ALA A 42 -18.48 24.28 4.29
C ALA A 42 -17.65 23.11 3.71
N ILE A 43 -16.37 23.36 3.47
CA ILE A 43 -15.42 22.35 3.00
C ILE A 43 -14.30 22.23 4.04
N LEU A 44 -13.96 21.00 4.39
CA LEU A 44 -12.82 20.68 5.25
C LEU A 44 -11.86 19.77 4.48
N TRP A 45 -10.58 20.09 4.45
CA TRP A 45 -9.58 19.35 3.68
C TRP A 45 -8.38 18.97 4.54
N LYS A 46 -7.85 17.76 4.33
CA LYS A 46 -6.58 17.31 4.90
C LYS A 46 -5.75 16.50 3.91
N ASN A 47 -4.45 16.81 3.81
CA ASN A 47 -3.41 15.89 3.36
C ASN A 47 -2.69 15.29 4.58
N ARG A 48 -2.64 13.96 4.65
CA ARG A 48 -1.98 13.21 5.73
C ARG A 48 -0.61 12.75 5.28
N ASP A 49 0.42 13.28 5.95
CA ASP A 49 1.79 12.83 5.74
C ASP A 49 2.28 12.01 6.92
N THR A 50 2.67 10.75 6.68
CA THR A 50 3.18 9.83 7.70
C THR A 50 3.96 8.66 7.10
N SER A 51 4.73 7.93 7.92
CA SER A 51 5.38 6.66 7.52
C SER A 51 4.40 5.50 7.54
N GLN A 52 3.23 5.65 8.17
CA GLN A 52 2.19 4.63 8.18
C GLN A 52 1.44 4.66 6.84
N GLN A 53 2.04 4.05 5.82
CA GLN A 53 1.57 4.11 4.43
C GLN A 53 0.24 3.38 4.20
N HIS A 54 0.02 2.28 4.92
CA HIS A 54 -1.16 1.44 4.76
C HIS A 54 -2.35 2.02 5.53
N ASN A 55 -3.33 2.57 4.82
CA ASN A 55 -4.52 3.18 5.38
C ASN A 55 -5.77 2.48 4.84
N GLU A 56 -6.83 2.43 5.64
CA GLU A 56 -8.13 1.89 5.25
C GLU A 56 -9.23 2.85 5.69
N LEU A 57 -10.39 2.77 5.05
CA LEU A 57 -11.64 3.29 5.59
C LEU A 57 -12.24 2.26 6.55
N ALA A 58 -12.78 2.75 7.66
CA ALA A 58 -13.45 1.94 8.65
C ALA A 58 -14.77 2.57 9.10
N ILE A 59 -15.77 1.72 9.33
CA ILE A 59 -16.98 2.07 10.07
C ILE A 59 -16.75 1.81 11.55
N ILE A 60 -17.16 2.76 12.38
CA ILE A 60 -17.14 2.70 13.84
C ILE A 60 -18.56 3.00 14.33
N ASP A 61 -19.21 2.02 14.95
CA ASP A 61 -20.63 2.04 15.31
C ASP A 61 -20.90 1.71 16.79
N ASP A 62 -19.87 1.75 17.62
CA ASP A 62 -19.90 1.55 19.08
C ASP A 62 -20.19 2.85 19.86
N GLY A 63 -20.61 3.94 19.19
CA GLY A 63 -20.87 5.27 19.77
C GLY A 63 -22.32 5.76 19.63
N LYS A 64 -22.60 7.00 20.06
CA LYS A 64 -23.92 7.66 19.87
C LYS A 64 -24.19 7.89 18.38
N TYR A 65 -23.15 8.30 17.64
CA TYR A 65 -23.19 8.48 16.19
C TYR A 65 -22.33 7.42 15.50
N ARG A 66 -22.82 6.91 14.37
CA ARG A 66 -22.05 6.05 13.46
C ARG A 66 -21.01 6.91 12.76
N VAL A 67 -19.82 6.37 12.54
CA VAL A 67 -18.68 7.10 11.99
C VAL A 67 -18.07 6.35 10.81
N VAL A 68 -17.70 7.09 9.78
CA VAL A 68 -16.81 6.65 8.70
C VAL A 68 -15.50 7.44 8.82
N ALA A 69 -14.37 6.76 8.84
CA ALA A 69 -13.08 7.40 9.05
C ALA A 69 -11.91 6.69 8.36
N VAL A 70 -10.87 7.46 8.04
CA VAL A 70 -9.56 6.92 7.66
C VAL A 70 -8.79 6.53 8.92
N VAL A 71 -8.27 5.30 8.93
CA VAL A 71 -7.44 4.73 10.00
C VAL A 71 -6.14 4.18 9.42
N ASP A 72 -5.13 3.97 10.27
CA ASP A 72 -4.04 3.08 9.87
C ASP A 72 -4.60 1.65 9.79
N ALA A 73 -4.14 0.86 8.82
CA ALA A 73 -4.60 -0.51 8.61
C ALA A 73 -4.60 -1.32 9.92
N ASN A 74 -5.74 -1.96 10.23
CA ASN A 74 -5.96 -2.76 11.44
C ASN A 74 -5.83 -2.00 12.78
N LYS A 75 -5.87 -0.66 12.77
CA LYS A 75 -5.75 0.18 13.99
C LYS A 75 -6.97 1.10 14.20
N ARG A 76 -8.16 0.49 14.29
CA ARG A 76 -9.46 1.19 14.41
C ARG A 76 -9.74 1.87 15.75
N SER A 77 -8.81 1.81 16.72
CA SER A 77 -8.92 2.52 18.00
C SER A 77 -8.56 4.00 17.94
N SER A 78 -7.90 4.43 16.85
CA SER A 78 -7.46 5.81 16.62
C SER A 78 -7.87 6.23 15.21
N LEU A 79 -8.61 7.33 15.09
CA LEU A 79 -9.06 7.84 13.80
C LEU A 79 -8.16 9.00 13.36
N TRP A 80 -7.92 9.15 12.06
CA TRP A 80 -7.05 10.21 11.55
C TRP A 80 -7.80 11.34 10.84
N MET A 81 -9.01 11.08 10.37
CA MET A 81 -10.01 12.03 9.89
C MET A 81 -11.30 11.27 9.61
N GLY A 82 -12.45 11.90 9.79
CA GLY A 82 -13.72 11.22 9.53
C GLY A 82 -14.95 12.12 9.65
N VAL A 83 -16.10 11.50 9.36
CA VAL A 83 -17.43 12.10 9.44
C VAL A 83 -18.36 11.18 10.21
N ASN A 84 -19.28 11.75 10.98
CA ASN A 84 -20.31 10.98 11.68
C ASN A 84 -21.70 11.16 11.07
N SER A 85 -22.66 10.33 11.52
CA SER A 85 -24.05 10.35 11.03
C SER A 85 -24.83 11.63 11.37
N ALA A 86 -24.25 12.53 12.17
CA ALA A 86 -24.78 13.86 12.46
C ALA A 86 -24.20 14.95 11.54
N GLY A 87 -23.35 14.57 10.57
CA GLY A 87 -22.69 15.49 9.64
C GLY A 87 -21.52 16.27 10.25
N LEU A 88 -21.05 15.92 11.45
CA LEU A 88 -19.83 16.48 12.02
C LEU A 88 -18.62 15.83 11.37
N CYS A 89 -17.73 16.65 10.80
CA CYS A 89 -16.45 16.22 10.25
C CYS A 89 -15.31 16.76 11.11
N ILE A 90 -14.28 15.95 11.33
CA ILE A 90 -13.06 16.36 12.02
C ILE A 90 -11.82 15.75 11.38
N GLU A 91 -10.76 16.54 11.33
CA GLU A 91 -9.43 16.11 10.92
C GLU A 91 -8.38 16.77 11.82
N ASN A 92 -7.09 16.52 11.57
CA ASN A 92 -6.04 17.19 12.34
C ASN A 92 -4.73 17.36 11.57
N SER A 93 -3.92 18.35 11.96
CA SER A 93 -2.48 18.40 11.70
C SER A 93 -1.69 18.38 13.02
N LEU A 94 -0.60 17.61 13.07
CA LEU A 94 0.21 17.49 14.30
C LEU A 94 0.96 18.80 14.58
N SER A 95 0.83 19.37 15.78
CA SER A 95 1.56 20.58 16.17
C SER A 95 2.39 20.33 17.41
N LYS A 96 3.69 20.08 17.22
CA LYS A 96 4.61 19.74 18.32
C LYS A 96 5.00 20.96 19.16
N ASP A 97 4.83 22.16 18.61
CA ASP A 97 5.09 23.42 19.30
C ASP A 97 4.08 23.73 20.43
N LEU A 98 2.91 23.09 20.42
CA LEU A 98 1.96 23.08 21.53
C LEU A 98 2.33 22.12 22.66
N GLN A 99 3.37 21.30 22.49
CA GLN A 99 3.75 20.30 23.47
C GLN A 99 4.37 20.95 24.70
N SER A 100 3.83 20.60 25.88
CA SER A 100 4.41 20.96 27.17
C SER A 100 5.26 19.80 27.73
N ASN A 101 6.16 20.10 28.67
CA ASN A 101 6.96 19.08 29.38
C ASN A 101 6.13 18.29 30.41
N ASP A 102 4.86 18.62 30.59
CA ASP A 102 4.00 17.98 31.57
C ASP A 102 3.57 16.59 31.07
N LYS A 103 3.80 15.57 31.90
CA LYS A 103 3.29 14.22 31.63
C LYS A 103 1.77 14.25 31.72
N SER A 104 1.11 14.31 30.58
CA SER A 104 -0.35 14.32 30.48
C SER A 104 -0.92 12.91 30.27
N ALA A 105 -1.96 12.58 31.03
CA ALA A 105 -2.80 11.41 30.80
C ALA A 105 -3.92 11.76 29.79
N GLY A 106 -4.85 10.84 29.53
CA GLY A 106 -6.03 11.11 28.68
C GLY A 106 -5.90 10.64 27.23
N TRP A 107 -6.58 11.30 26.30
CA TRP A 107 -6.66 10.88 24.90
C TRP A 107 -5.44 11.34 24.09
N SER A 108 -4.98 10.50 23.15
CA SER A 108 -4.13 10.94 22.04
C SER A 108 -4.95 11.63 20.95
N ASN A 109 -4.29 12.25 19.96
CA ASN A 109 -4.97 12.90 18.82
C ASN A 109 -6.07 12.03 18.20
N GLY A 110 -5.74 10.77 17.86
CA GLY A 110 -6.70 9.86 17.22
C GLY A 110 -7.80 9.34 18.14
N GLN A 111 -7.52 9.20 19.44
CA GLN A 111 -8.53 8.83 20.43
C GLN A 111 -9.51 9.98 20.71
N LEU A 112 -9.02 11.23 20.73
CA LEU A 112 -9.86 12.42 20.87
C LEU A 112 -10.80 12.56 19.67
N MET A 113 -10.29 12.41 18.44
CA MET A 113 -11.15 12.42 17.24
C MET A 113 -12.19 11.31 17.27
N LYS A 114 -11.81 10.09 17.67
CA LYS A 114 -12.77 8.99 17.86
C LYS A 114 -13.89 9.40 18.82
N HIS A 115 -13.53 9.91 19.99
CA HIS A 115 -14.50 10.34 20.99
C HIS A 115 -15.43 11.43 20.45
N VAL A 116 -14.87 12.50 19.86
CA VAL A 116 -15.63 13.60 19.26
C VAL A 116 -16.62 13.10 18.21
N LEU A 117 -16.17 12.27 17.26
CA LEU A 117 -17.04 11.73 16.21
C LEU A 117 -18.13 10.83 16.78
N GLN A 118 -17.87 10.09 17.86
CA GLN A 118 -18.86 9.23 18.49
C GLN A 118 -19.88 9.97 19.35
N THR A 119 -19.60 11.19 19.83
CA THR A 119 -20.44 11.86 20.85
C THR A 119 -21.02 13.21 20.44
N CYS A 120 -20.36 13.93 19.52
CA CYS A 120 -20.69 15.31 19.18
C CYS A 120 -21.45 15.41 17.84
N GLU A 121 -22.30 16.41 17.73
CA GLU A 121 -23.03 16.79 16.52
C GLU A 121 -22.62 18.17 16.00
N THR A 122 -22.14 19.05 16.88
CA THR A 122 -21.82 20.45 16.55
C THR A 122 -20.40 20.83 16.95
N VAL A 123 -19.83 21.83 16.28
CA VAL A 123 -18.56 22.48 16.63
C VAL A 123 -18.57 22.99 18.08
N ASP A 124 -19.71 23.50 18.57
CA ASP A 124 -19.84 23.93 19.98
C ASP A 124 -19.74 22.75 20.96
N GLU A 125 -20.25 21.58 20.60
CA GLU A 125 -20.05 20.36 21.40
C GLU A 125 -18.59 19.92 21.43
N VAL A 126 -17.87 20.06 20.32
CA VAL A 126 -16.41 19.83 20.31
C VAL A 126 -15.70 20.78 21.27
N ARG A 127 -16.04 22.07 21.26
CA ARG A 127 -15.53 23.06 22.23
C ARG A 127 -15.79 22.61 23.67
N ARG A 128 -17.01 22.16 23.99
CA ARG A 128 -17.36 21.67 25.33
C ARG A 128 -16.56 20.43 25.75
N VAL A 129 -16.32 19.48 24.83
CA VAL A 129 -15.46 18.31 25.09
C VAL A 129 -14.02 18.74 25.42
N LEU A 130 -13.49 19.74 24.71
CA LEU A 130 -12.15 20.27 24.96
C LEU A 130 -12.07 21.01 26.31
N GLU A 131 -13.10 21.79 26.66
CA GLU A 131 -13.20 22.46 27.96
C GLU A 131 -13.19 21.47 29.13
N LEU A 132 -14.05 20.45 29.07
CA LEU A 132 -14.16 19.43 30.11
C LEU A 132 -12.87 18.60 30.24
N SER A 133 -12.18 18.35 29.14
CA SER A 133 -10.93 17.59 29.15
C SER A 133 -9.70 18.42 29.54
N ASN A 134 -9.82 19.74 29.72
CA ASN A 134 -8.71 20.56 30.23
C ASN A 134 -8.34 20.17 31.67
N ASP A 135 -9.35 19.84 32.49
CA ASP A 135 -9.15 19.43 33.88
C ASP A 135 -8.47 18.05 34.00
N SER A 136 -8.86 17.09 33.16
CA SER A 136 -8.27 15.75 33.14
C SER A 136 -6.93 15.68 32.40
N GLY A 137 -6.68 16.65 31.52
CA GLY A 137 -5.57 16.66 30.57
C GLY A 137 -5.76 15.69 29.39
N ARG A 138 -4.89 15.86 28.39
CA ARG A 138 -4.82 15.08 27.14
C ARG A 138 -3.36 14.88 26.72
N ARG A 139 -3.08 13.79 26.00
CA ARG A 139 -1.82 13.59 25.24
C ARG A 139 -1.86 14.26 23.85
N THR A 140 -2.87 15.09 23.61
CA THR A 140 -3.12 15.74 22.33
C THR A 140 -2.29 17.01 22.17
N THR A 141 -1.66 17.15 21.00
CA THR A 141 -0.97 18.38 20.56
C THR A 141 -1.15 18.54 19.05
N ALA A 142 -2.18 19.27 18.62
CA ALA A 142 -2.56 19.34 17.22
C ALA A 142 -3.49 20.52 16.92
N ASN A 143 -3.53 20.91 15.65
CA ASN A 143 -4.60 21.71 15.09
C ASN A 143 -5.70 20.77 14.59
N PHE A 144 -6.97 21.03 14.89
CA PHE A 144 -8.12 20.26 14.42
C PHE A 144 -9.07 21.17 13.65
N GLY A 145 -9.27 20.91 12.36
CA GLY A 145 -10.37 21.49 11.61
C GLY A 145 -11.66 20.72 11.84
N VAL A 146 -12.75 21.45 12.03
CA VAL A 146 -14.09 20.90 12.30
C VAL A 146 -15.13 21.65 11.49
N ILE A 147 -16.02 20.93 10.82
CA ILE A 147 -17.25 21.47 10.23
C ILE A 147 -18.44 20.63 10.68
N ASP A 148 -19.64 21.22 10.72
CA ASP A 148 -20.88 20.50 11.06
C ASP A 148 -22.04 20.86 10.13
N ALA A 149 -23.10 20.05 10.17
CA ALA A 149 -24.32 20.23 9.38
C ALA A 149 -25.15 21.46 9.79
N HIS A 150 -24.84 22.09 10.93
CA HIS A 150 -25.50 23.29 11.45
C HIS A 150 -24.82 24.58 10.99
N GLY A 151 -23.77 24.47 10.17
CA GLY A 151 -23.03 25.60 9.59
C GLY A 151 -21.83 26.05 10.43
N GLY A 152 -21.49 25.32 11.49
CA GLY A 152 -20.25 25.51 12.23
C GLY A 152 -19.03 25.18 11.37
N ALA A 153 -18.00 26.03 11.45
CA ALA A 153 -16.71 25.82 10.80
C ALA A 153 -15.62 26.45 11.66
N ALA A 154 -14.69 25.66 12.19
CA ALA A 154 -13.67 26.16 13.10
C ALA A 154 -12.35 25.39 13.02
N ILE A 155 -11.28 26.04 13.46
CA ILE A 155 -10.00 25.40 13.79
C ILE A 155 -9.80 25.46 15.31
N PHE A 156 -9.43 24.33 15.91
CA PHE A 156 -9.01 24.25 17.30
C PHE A 156 -7.51 23.97 17.40
N GLU A 157 -6.76 24.85 18.06
CA GLU A 157 -5.37 24.60 18.42
C GLU A 157 -5.35 24.00 19.83
N VAL A 158 -5.12 22.69 19.94
CA VAL A 158 -5.33 21.92 21.17
C VAL A 158 -4.00 21.46 21.75
N ALA A 159 -3.72 21.90 22.97
CA ALA A 159 -2.59 21.46 23.79
C ALA A 159 -3.05 20.48 24.88
N ASN A 160 -2.11 20.11 25.76
CA ASN A 160 -2.33 19.10 26.79
C ASN A 160 -3.49 19.42 27.75
N SER A 161 -3.65 20.69 28.14
CA SER A 161 -4.66 21.13 29.12
C SER A 161 -5.33 22.46 28.77
N THR A 162 -5.09 22.97 27.56
CA THR A 162 -5.69 24.19 27.02
C THR A 162 -6.04 23.98 25.55
N PHE A 163 -6.86 24.88 25.02
CA PHE A 163 -7.09 24.99 23.59
C PHE A 163 -7.42 26.45 23.23
N ALA A 164 -7.28 26.79 21.95
CA ALA A 164 -7.85 27.99 21.36
C ALA A 164 -8.76 27.61 20.19
N MET A 165 -9.87 28.32 20.04
CA MET A 165 -10.83 28.11 18.95
C MET A 165 -10.80 29.33 18.03
N PHE A 166 -10.75 29.08 16.73
CA PHE A 166 -10.80 30.06 15.67
C PHE A 166 -12.04 29.77 14.82
N ASP A 167 -13.08 30.58 14.98
CA ASP A 167 -14.32 30.47 14.18
C ASP A 167 -14.06 31.02 12.77
N VAL A 168 -14.15 30.14 11.77
CA VAL A 168 -13.89 30.46 10.36
C VAL A 168 -15.02 31.31 9.77
N ASN A 169 -16.18 31.35 10.43
CA ASN A 169 -17.28 32.21 10.02
C ASN A 169 -17.15 33.66 10.52
N ASP A 170 -16.29 33.94 11.52
CA ASP A 170 -16.06 35.28 12.04
C ASP A 170 -15.08 36.06 11.13
N PRO A 171 -15.51 37.16 10.48
CA PRO A 171 -14.63 37.94 9.60
C PRO A 171 -13.46 38.61 10.32
N ASN A 172 -13.47 38.73 11.64
CA ASN A 172 -12.32 39.22 12.41
C ASN A 172 -11.26 38.14 12.63
N VAL A 173 -11.65 36.87 12.50
CA VAL A 173 -10.77 35.71 12.69
C VAL A 173 -10.31 35.16 11.35
N ALA A 174 -11.22 35.06 10.38
CA ALA A 174 -10.99 34.56 9.03
C ALA A 174 -11.55 35.56 8.01
N PRO A 175 -10.86 36.69 7.75
CA PRO A 175 -11.36 37.77 6.89
C PRO A 175 -11.64 37.32 5.46
N ASN A 176 -10.91 36.31 4.98
CA ASN A 176 -11.09 35.73 3.66
C ASN A 176 -12.06 34.53 3.65
N GLY A 177 -12.68 34.20 4.79
CA GLY A 177 -13.65 33.10 4.94
C GLY A 177 -13.04 31.69 4.97
N TYR A 178 -11.72 31.57 5.14
CA TYR A 178 -11.02 30.30 5.32
C TYR A 178 -9.88 30.44 6.34
N LEU A 179 -9.44 29.31 6.90
CA LEU A 179 -8.20 29.21 7.66
C LEU A 179 -7.41 27.97 7.24
N ILE A 180 -6.09 28.08 7.24
CA ILE A 180 -5.16 26.99 6.91
C ILE A 180 -4.29 26.70 8.13
N ARG A 181 -3.97 25.42 8.35
CA ARG A 181 -2.93 25.00 9.30
C ARG A 181 -2.01 23.96 8.69
N THR A 182 -0.76 23.99 9.17
CA THR A 182 0.20 22.91 8.95
C THR A 182 0.69 22.39 10.30
N ASN A 183 2.00 22.25 10.53
CA ASN A 183 2.54 21.60 11.73
C ASN A 183 3.11 22.56 12.77
N PHE A 184 2.53 23.76 12.75
CA PHE A 184 2.69 24.76 13.78
C PHE A 184 1.31 25.32 14.14
N SER A 185 1.22 25.92 15.32
CA SER A 185 0.02 26.56 15.84
C SER A 185 0.26 28.05 16.01
N SER A 186 -0.68 28.89 15.57
CA SER A 186 -0.55 30.35 15.69
C SER A 186 -0.38 30.78 17.15
N THR A 187 -1.09 30.13 18.07
CA THR A 187 -0.97 30.41 19.51
C THR A 187 0.40 30.05 20.08
N ALA A 188 0.97 28.90 19.68
CA ALA A 188 2.32 28.49 20.10
C ALA A 188 3.39 29.46 19.58
N GLN A 189 3.23 29.92 18.33
CA GLN A 189 4.15 30.84 17.67
C GLN A 189 3.89 32.31 18.02
N LYS A 190 2.81 32.60 18.77
CA LYS A 190 2.38 33.95 19.17
C LYS A 190 2.16 34.89 17.98
N VAL A 191 1.54 34.35 16.93
CA VAL A 191 1.12 35.08 15.73
C VAL A 191 -0.41 35.10 15.64
N GLU A 192 -0.95 35.90 14.72
CA GLU A 192 -2.39 35.95 14.45
C GLU A 192 -2.93 34.61 13.93
N GLY A 193 -4.26 34.45 13.99
CA GLY A 193 -4.94 33.24 13.53
C GLY A 193 -4.78 32.95 12.04
N ASP A 194 -4.54 34.00 11.23
CA ASP A 194 -4.23 33.97 9.80
C ASP A 194 -2.88 34.68 9.56
N PRO A 195 -1.75 34.02 9.87
CA PRO A 195 -0.45 34.68 9.89
C PRO A 195 0.04 35.10 8.49
N THR A 196 0.68 36.27 8.41
CA THR A 196 1.32 36.76 7.18
C THR A 196 2.69 36.14 6.96
N PRO A 197 3.23 36.12 5.72
CA PRO A 197 4.56 35.58 5.44
C PRO A 197 5.69 36.16 6.31
N GLU A 198 5.62 37.46 6.63
CA GLU A 198 6.60 38.17 7.45
C GLU A 198 6.64 37.64 8.89
N SER A 199 5.50 37.13 9.39
CA SER A 199 5.36 36.66 10.76
C SER A 199 5.84 35.22 11.00
N ILE A 200 6.04 34.43 9.93
CA ILE A 200 6.26 32.97 10.04
C ILE A 200 7.51 32.43 9.32
N GLY A 201 8.32 33.29 8.69
CA GLY A 201 9.35 32.89 7.73
C GLY A 201 10.44 31.89 8.19
N SER A 202 10.57 31.59 9.49
CA SER A 202 11.54 30.60 10.02
C SER A 202 10.91 29.39 10.71
N ILE A 203 9.58 29.28 10.71
CA ILE A 203 8.85 28.25 11.43
C ILE A 203 8.81 26.96 10.61
N TYR A 204 8.97 25.82 11.27
CA TYR A 204 8.80 24.52 10.63
C TYR A 204 7.43 24.42 9.93
N SER A 205 7.45 24.00 8.66
CA SER A 205 6.25 23.90 7.80
C SER A 205 5.60 25.24 7.37
N ALA A 206 6.21 26.40 7.65
CA ALA A 206 5.71 27.70 7.18
C ALA A 206 5.67 27.80 5.65
N GLU A 207 6.68 27.30 4.94
CA GLU A 207 6.71 27.30 3.47
C GLU A 207 5.49 26.59 2.89
N ARG A 208 5.06 25.49 3.52
CA ARG A 208 3.90 24.71 3.09
C ARG A 208 2.58 25.42 3.39
N TYR A 209 2.51 26.11 4.51
CA TYR A 209 1.39 26.98 4.82
C TYR A 209 1.25 28.07 3.75
N LEU A 210 2.35 28.76 3.44
CA LEU A 210 2.38 29.80 2.41
C LEU A 210 2.04 29.25 1.01
N GLN A 211 2.48 28.03 0.73
CA GLN A 211 2.13 27.33 -0.50
C GLN A 211 0.62 27.12 -0.62
N ALA A 212 -0.02 26.66 0.46
CA ALA A 212 -1.47 26.48 0.50
C ALA A 212 -2.23 27.81 0.40
N CYS A 213 -1.80 28.87 1.10
CA CYS A 213 -2.36 30.23 0.96
C CYS A 213 -2.31 30.69 -0.49
N ARG A 214 -1.13 30.62 -1.14
CA ARG A 214 -0.98 30.99 -2.56
C ARG A 214 -1.90 30.19 -3.48
N ARG A 215 -2.14 28.91 -3.20
CA ARG A 215 -3.07 28.10 -4.00
C ARG A 215 -4.50 28.59 -3.82
N VAL A 216 -4.98 28.72 -2.60
CA VAL A 216 -6.33 29.25 -2.33
C VAL A 216 -6.52 30.65 -2.93
N GLU A 217 -5.54 31.55 -2.81
CA GLU A 217 -5.57 32.88 -3.41
C GLU A 217 -5.56 32.83 -4.95
N SER A 218 -4.81 31.89 -5.54
CA SER A 218 -4.72 31.71 -7.00
C SER A 218 -5.98 31.11 -7.63
N ALA A 219 -6.93 30.60 -6.83
CA ALA A 219 -8.26 30.16 -7.30
C ALA A 219 -9.09 31.29 -7.95
N SER A 220 -8.53 32.50 -8.03
CA SER A 220 -8.87 33.61 -8.94
C SER A 220 -10.37 33.90 -9.06
N GLN A 221 -10.86 34.77 -8.16
CA GLN A 221 -12.13 35.50 -8.29
C GLN A 221 -13.42 34.67 -8.38
N ALA A 222 -13.35 33.34 -8.27
CA ALA A 222 -14.48 32.44 -8.19
C ALA A 222 -14.63 31.87 -6.77
N PRO A 223 -15.86 31.59 -6.31
CA PRO A 223 -16.09 30.82 -5.09
C PRO A 223 -15.33 29.48 -5.10
N ILE A 224 -14.79 29.07 -3.96
CA ILE A 224 -14.05 27.81 -3.82
C ILE A 224 -14.99 26.63 -4.12
N SER A 225 -14.59 25.77 -5.05
CA SER A 225 -15.37 24.58 -5.41
C SER A 225 -14.75 23.30 -4.86
N LEU A 226 -15.57 22.29 -4.62
CA LEU A 226 -15.12 20.95 -4.21
C LEU A 226 -14.09 20.37 -5.19
N GLY A 227 -14.37 20.45 -6.49
CA GLY A 227 -13.45 19.97 -7.53
C GLY A 227 -12.10 20.68 -7.49
N TYR A 228 -12.07 21.99 -7.22
CA TYR A 228 -10.81 22.72 -7.04
C TYR A 228 -10.02 22.21 -5.84
N VAL A 229 -10.67 22.02 -4.68
CA VAL A 229 -9.98 21.50 -3.48
C VAL A 229 -9.42 20.09 -3.75
N LEU A 230 -10.22 19.20 -4.32
CA LEU A 230 -9.82 17.82 -4.64
C LEU A 230 -8.68 17.76 -5.67
N ARG A 231 -8.79 18.49 -6.77
CA ARG A 231 -7.81 18.42 -7.86
C ARG A 231 -6.57 19.25 -7.56
N ASN A 232 -6.72 20.51 -7.15
CA ASN A 232 -5.63 21.49 -7.10
C ASN A 232 -4.92 21.56 -5.75
N LEU A 233 -5.63 21.34 -4.64
CA LEU A 233 -5.03 21.43 -3.30
C LEU A 233 -4.43 20.09 -2.84
N THR A 234 -5.14 18.97 -3.00
CA THR A 234 -4.64 17.66 -2.56
C THR A 234 -3.39 17.18 -3.33
N ARG A 235 -3.21 17.67 -4.57
CA ARG A 235 -2.18 17.26 -5.53
C ARG A 235 -1.23 18.41 -5.92
N ASP A 236 -1.11 19.45 -5.09
CA ASP A 236 -0.26 20.58 -5.45
C ASP A 236 1.17 20.15 -5.79
N LEU A 237 1.62 20.61 -6.96
CA LEU A 237 2.94 20.43 -7.52
C LEU A 237 3.48 21.78 -7.96
N SER A 238 4.25 22.39 -7.07
CA SER A 238 4.80 23.72 -7.25
C SER A 238 6.24 23.79 -6.78
N ASP A 239 7.00 24.69 -7.38
CA ASP A 239 8.37 24.93 -6.99
C ASP A 239 8.46 25.64 -5.62
N PRO A 240 9.67 25.76 -5.03
CA PRO A 240 9.85 26.44 -3.75
C PRO A 240 9.44 27.93 -3.74
N SER A 241 9.37 28.59 -4.89
CA SER A 241 8.85 29.97 -5.00
C SER A 241 7.32 30.02 -4.96
N GLY A 242 6.68 28.86 -5.11
CA GLY A 242 5.25 28.66 -5.16
C GLY A 242 4.65 28.80 -6.55
N ALA A 243 5.47 28.87 -7.60
CA ALA A 243 5.00 28.78 -8.97
C ALA A 243 4.65 27.30 -9.29
N PRO A 244 3.44 27.00 -9.78
CA PRO A 244 3.12 25.67 -10.26
C PRO A 244 4.05 25.20 -11.38
N PHE A 245 4.41 23.92 -11.39
CA PHE A 245 5.16 23.35 -12.51
C PHE A 245 4.30 23.31 -13.78
N VAL A 246 4.88 23.64 -14.93
CA VAL A 246 4.24 23.46 -16.24
C VAL A 246 3.79 22.00 -16.40
N GLY A 247 2.62 21.77 -16.99
CA GLY A 247 2.04 20.44 -17.17
C GLY A 247 1.49 19.80 -15.90
N SER A 248 1.67 20.42 -14.72
CA SER A 248 1.07 19.94 -13.48
C SER A 248 -0.39 20.36 -13.37
N VAL A 249 -1.09 19.76 -12.40
CA VAL A 249 -2.48 20.08 -12.08
C VAL A 249 -2.76 21.56 -11.80
N ASN A 250 -1.75 22.31 -11.35
CA ASN A 250 -1.85 23.74 -11.03
C ASN A 250 -1.17 24.63 -12.07
N GLY A 251 -0.47 24.05 -13.04
CA GLY A 251 0.35 24.78 -13.99
C GLY A 251 -0.31 25.05 -15.32
N PRO A 252 0.31 25.90 -16.15
CA PRO A 252 -0.10 26.04 -17.53
C PRO A 252 0.08 24.70 -18.28
N LEU A 253 -0.70 24.50 -19.33
CA LEU A 253 -0.55 23.35 -20.23
C LEU A 253 0.88 23.27 -20.79
N GLY A 254 1.44 22.07 -20.79
CA GLY A 254 2.77 21.78 -21.31
C GLY A 254 3.32 20.47 -20.73
N GLU A 255 4.61 20.23 -20.93
CA GLU A 255 5.28 19.03 -20.42
C GLU A 255 5.79 19.24 -18.99
N LEU A 256 5.64 18.22 -18.15
CA LEU A 256 6.20 18.21 -16.81
C LEU A 256 7.74 18.23 -16.87
N PRO A 257 8.42 18.88 -15.91
CA PRO A 257 9.87 18.71 -15.76
C PRO A 257 10.16 17.24 -15.44
N ALA A 258 11.25 16.68 -15.98
CA ALA A 258 11.56 15.23 -15.86
C ALA A 258 11.52 14.68 -14.43
N THR A 259 11.88 15.52 -13.46
CA THR A 259 11.76 15.21 -12.04
C THR A 259 11.14 16.39 -11.29
N ILE A 260 10.44 16.09 -10.20
CA ILE A 260 9.81 17.09 -9.33
C ILE A 260 10.23 16.84 -7.90
N GLN A 261 10.85 17.85 -7.28
CA GLN A 261 11.17 17.84 -5.85
C GLN A 261 9.89 18.13 -5.04
N THR A 262 9.50 17.20 -4.17
CA THR A 262 8.25 17.30 -3.40
C THR A 262 8.44 17.76 -1.96
N SER A 263 9.67 18.08 -1.55
CA SER A 263 9.98 18.52 -0.19
C SER A 263 9.34 19.86 0.19
N THR A 264 8.88 20.66 -0.77
CA THR A 264 8.22 21.96 -0.55
C THR A 264 6.77 21.98 -1.00
N THR A 265 6.31 20.96 -1.73
CA THR A 265 4.91 20.86 -2.18
C THR A 265 3.97 20.55 -1.02
N ILE A 266 2.66 20.72 -1.24
CA ILE A 266 1.65 20.21 -0.31
C ILE A 266 1.55 18.68 -0.43
N SER A 267 1.51 18.15 -1.66
CA SER A 267 1.49 16.71 -1.91
C SER A 267 2.91 16.17 -1.98
N ARG A 268 3.42 15.70 -0.85
CA ARG A 268 4.79 15.17 -0.70
C ARG A 268 4.89 13.68 -0.95
N ALA A 269 6.11 13.18 -1.11
CA ALA A 269 6.42 11.75 -1.12
C ALA A 269 5.95 11.02 0.16
N THR A 270 5.75 11.74 1.26
CA THR A 270 5.21 11.21 2.52
C THR A 270 3.69 11.29 2.63
N THR A 271 2.98 11.82 1.63
CA THR A 271 1.51 11.86 1.63
C THR A 271 0.97 10.46 1.40
N VAL A 272 0.18 9.95 2.34
CA VAL A 272 -0.34 8.57 2.30
C VAL A 272 -1.86 8.50 2.16
N SER A 273 -2.55 9.61 2.39
CA SER A 273 -3.98 9.75 2.12
C SER A 273 -4.37 11.22 2.08
N SER A 274 -5.51 11.52 1.46
CA SER A 274 -6.15 12.83 1.49
C SER A 274 -7.66 12.68 1.62
N VAL A 275 -8.30 13.61 2.33
CA VAL A 275 -9.77 13.67 2.40
C VAL A 275 -10.24 15.09 2.22
N VAL A 276 -11.33 15.25 1.46
CA VAL A 276 -12.10 16.48 1.38
C VAL A 276 -13.53 16.19 1.83
N PHE A 277 -13.94 16.77 2.93
CA PHE A 277 -15.31 16.72 3.40
C PHE A 277 -16.09 17.86 2.77
N HIS A 278 -17.23 17.52 2.16
CA HIS A 278 -18.22 18.46 1.67
C HIS A 278 -19.41 18.41 2.61
N GLY A 279 -19.56 19.46 3.43
CA GLY A 279 -20.65 19.58 4.40
C GLY A 279 -22.01 19.70 3.73
N VAL A 280 -23.05 19.96 4.52
CA VAL A 280 -24.41 20.29 4.04
C VAL A 280 -24.80 21.70 4.46
N ARG A 281 -25.86 22.26 3.87
CA ARG A 281 -26.39 23.55 4.34
C ARG A 281 -27.18 23.36 5.64
N PRO A 282 -27.24 24.37 6.53
CA PRO A 282 -28.11 24.32 7.69
C PRO A 282 -29.56 23.97 7.31
N GLY A 283 -30.09 22.91 7.91
CA GLY A 283 -31.43 22.39 7.63
C GLY A 283 -31.52 21.32 6.52
N GLU A 284 -30.44 21.02 5.80
CA GLU A 284 -30.35 19.82 4.95
C GLU A 284 -30.07 18.57 5.80
N ASP A 285 -30.39 17.39 5.26
CA ASP A 285 -30.13 16.12 5.94
C ASP A 285 -28.62 15.91 6.17
N PRO A 286 -28.15 15.79 7.42
CA PRO A 286 -26.73 15.63 7.73
C PRO A 286 -26.08 14.38 7.13
N SER A 287 -26.87 13.35 6.83
CA SER A 287 -26.37 12.12 6.20
C SER A 287 -25.90 12.31 4.76
N LEU A 288 -26.25 13.43 4.13
CA LEU A 288 -25.75 13.83 2.81
C LEU A 288 -24.34 14.46 2.85
N THR A 289 -23.77 14.65 4.05
CA THR A 289 -22.38 15.09 4.21
C THR A 289 -21.47 14.07 3.54
N THR A 290 -20.68 14.52 2.56
CA THR A 290 -19.91 13.62 1.70
C THR A 290 -18.43 13.68 2.06
N MET A 291 -17.82 12.54 2.32
CA MET A 291 -16.39 12.39 2.57
C MET A 291 -15.72 11.86 1.30
N TRP A 292 -14.97 12.70 0.59
CA TRP A 292 -14.20 12.29 -0.57
C TRP A 292 -12.84 11.78 -0.13
N THR A 293 -12.61 10.48 -0.27
CA THR A 293 -11.40 9.82 0.24
C THR A 293 -10.46 9.44 -0.88
N ILE A 294 -9.19 9.79 -0.71
CA ILE A 294 -8.07 9.35 -1.55
C ILE A 294 -7.14 8.54 -0.65
N LEU A 295 -7.08 7.22 -0.83
CA LEU A 295 -6.10 6.35 -0.17
C LEU A 295 -4.83 6.27 -1.03
N GLY A 296 -3.65 6.35 -0.40
CA GLY A 296 -2.37 6.50 -1.08
C GLY A 296 -2.02 7.95 -1.38
N ASP A 297 -0.91 8.15 -2.08
CA ASP A 297 -0.47 9.48 -2.51
C ASP A 297 -1.47 10.01 -3.57
N PRO A 298 -2.07 11.20 -3.37
CA PRO A 298 -3.08 11.73 -4.28
C PRO A 298 -2.62 11.87 -5.74
N LYS A 299 -1.31 11.99 -6.00
CA LYS A 299 -0.78 12.07 -7.36
C LYS A 299 -0.96 10.78 -8.16
N PHE A 300 -1.12 9.65 -7.47
CA PHE A 300 -1.19 8.29 -8.01
C PHE A 300 -2.52 7.60 -7.69
N SER A 301 -3.52 8.35 -7.22
CA SER A 301 -4.78 7.81 -6.70
C SER A 301 -5.96 8.71 -7.04
N ILE A 302 -7.16 8.21 -6.81
CA ILE A 302 -8.44 8.80 -7.19
C ILE A 302 -9.34 8.99 -5.95
N ALA A 303 -10.13 10.06 -5.95
CA ALA A 303 -11.08 10.34 -4.88
C ALA A 303 -12.36 9.51 -5.04
N VAL A 304 -12.76 8.81 -3.98
CA VAL A 304 -14.01 8.07 -3.93
C VAL A 304 -14.93 8.66 -2.85
N PRO A 305 -16.18 9.02 -3.16
CA PRO A 305 -17.11 9.56 -2.18
C PRO A 305 -17.69 8.47 -1.28
N ILE A 306 -17.86 8.77 0.00
CA ILE A 306 -18.57 7.92 0.98
C ILE A 306 -19.42 8.78 1.92
N TRP A 307 -20.55 8.22 2.39
CA TRP A 307 -21.49 8.87 3.31
C TRP A 307 -21.48 8.20 4.68
N PRO A 308 -21.76 8.93 5.78
CA PRO A 308 -21.63 8.40 7.13
C PRO A 308 -22.64 7.28 7.48
N ILE A 309 -23.71 7.13 6.69
CA ILE A 309 -24.79 6.17 6.94
C ILE A 309 -24.73 4.90 6.07
N VAL A 310 -23.71 4.75 5.21
CA VAL A 310 -23.57 3.53 4.40
C VAL A 310 -23.51 2.28 5.29
N GLU A 311 -24.06 1.18 4.81
CA GLU A 311 -24.07 -0.10 5.54
C GLU A 311 -22.66 -0.67 5.65
N ALA A 312 -21.89 -0.58 4.56
CA ALA A 312 -20.52 -1.05 4.47
C ALA A 312 -19.63 -0.05 3.72
N VAL A 313 -18.33 -0.10 4.01
CA VAL A 313 -17.28 0.50 3.16
C VAL A 313 -17.05 -0.46 2.00
N ALA A 314 -16.94 0.06 0.78
CA ALA A 314 -16.66 -0.76 -0.38
C ALA A 314 -15.30 -1.46 -0.28
N ASP A 315 -15.24 -2.74 -0.69
CA ASP A 315 -14.07 -3.61 -0.61
C ASP A 315 -12.74 -2.93 -1.02
N PRO A 316 -12.66 -2.16 -2.14
CA PRO A 316 -11.39 -1.54 -2.56
C PRO A 316 -10.81 -0.50 -1.58
N LEU A 317 -11.57 -0.09 -0.57
CA LEU A 317 -11.19 0.94 0.40
C LEU A 317 -10.97 0.39 1.82
N THR A 318 -11.22 -0.91 2.07
CA THR A 318 -11.11 -1.51 3.41
C THR A 318 -10.46 -2.88 3.40
N ASP A 319 -9.40 -3.05 4.18
CA ASP A 319 -8.76 -4.34 4.49
C ASP A 319 -7.82 -4.12 5.70
N ILE A 320 -7.63 -5.15 6.52
CA ILE A 320 -6.73 -5.11 7.68
C ILE A 320 -5.25 -4.85 7.28
N HIS A 321 -4.90 -5.02 6.01
CA HIS A 321 -3.59 -4.74 5.45
C HIS A 321 -3.52 -3.39 4.71
N GLY A 322 -4.63 -2.67 4.58
CA GLY A 322 -4.76 -1.43 3.81
C GLY A 322 -5.74 -1.57 2.66
N GLY A 323 -6.53 -0.51 2.39
CA GLY A 323 -7.48 -0.53 1.29
C GLY A 323 -6.77 -0.70 -0.05
N GLU A 324 -7.29 -1.60 -0.90
CA GLU A 324 -6.64 -2.04 -2.14
C GLU A 324 -6.24 -0.89 -3.08
N ILE A 325 -7.10 0.13 -3.23
CA ILE A 325 -6.78 1.34 -4.00
C ILE A 325 -5.53 2.03 -3.47
N GLY A 326 -5.38 2.11 -2.14
CA GLY A 326 -4.21 2.69 -1.50
C GLY A 326 -2.94 1.88 -1.74
N GLU A 327 -3.03 0.56 -1.72
CA GLU A 327 -1.90 -0.34 -1.97
C GLU A 327 -1.43 -0.28 -3.44
N VAL A 328 -2.36 -0.16 -4.39
CA VAL A 328 -2.02 0.09 -5.80
C VAL A 328 -1.32 1.45 -5.95
N ALA A 329 -1.85 2.51 -5.34
CA ALA A 329 -1.23 3.84 -5.37
C ALA A 329 0.17 3.87 -4.74
N ILE A 330 0.38 3.12 -3.65
CA ILE A 330 1.71 2.92 -3.03
C ILE A 330 2.68 2.29 -4.03
N THR A 331 2.23 1.30 -4.78
CA THR A 331 3.05 0.60 -5.79
C THR A 331 3.41 1.52 -6.95
N LEU A 332 2.42 2.22 -7.53
CA LEU A 332 2.62 3.21 -8.59
C LEU A 332 3.62 4.30 -8.16
N ARG A 333 3.46 4.83 -6.94
CA ARG A 333 4.41 5.79 -6.36
C ARG A 333 5.80 5.18 -6.20
N GLY A 334 5.90 3.93 -5.75
CA GLY A 334 7.15 3.22 -5.55
C GLY A 334 8.00 3.12 -6.82
N TRP A 335 7.38 3.03 -7.99
CA TRP A 335 8.09 3.05 -9.28
C TRP A 335 8.46 4.46 -9.77
N ALA A 336 7.79 5.48 -9.26
CA ALA A 336 8.03 6.86 -9.62
C ALA A 336 8.94 7.61 -8.64
N ILE A 337 9.26 7.05 -7.47
CA ILE A 337 10.06 7.75 -6.47
C ILE A 337 11.57 7.66 -6.80
N GLY A 338 12.25 8.80 -6.77
CA GLY A 338 13.69 8.88 -6.96
C GLY A 338 14.46 8.40 -5.74
N ALA A 339 15.77 8.16 -5.92
CA ALA A 339 16.65 7.60 -4.89
C ALA A 339 16.75 8.43 -3.60
N ASP A 340 16.43 9.73 -3.64
CA ASP A 340 16.45 10.63 -2.47
C ASP A 340 15.13 10.63 -1.65
N ALA A 341 14.16 9.79 -2.05
CA ALA A 341 12.84 9.63 -1.46
C ALA A 341 11.97 10.91 -1.39
N ASN A 342 12.41 12.02 -2.00
CA ASN A 342 11.67 13.29 -2.03
C ASN A 342 11.39 13.76 -3.46
N THR A 343 12.12 13.21 -4.43
CA THR A 343 11.94 13.48 -5.85
C THR A 343 11.01 12.45 -6.48
N ILE A 344 10.13 12.91 -7.38
CA ILE A 344 9.29 12.05 -8.22
C ILE A 344 9.76 12.15 -9.68
N GLU A 345 9.95 11.01 -10.34
CA GLU A 345 10.07 10.90 -11.79
C GLU A 345 8.72 11.17 -12.44
N SER A 346 8.59 12.35 -13.04
CA SER A 346 7.27 12.86 -13.46
C SER A 346 6.73 12.17 -14.71
N LYS A 347 7.57 11.47 -15.48
CA LYS A 347 7.21 10.82 -16.76
C LYS A 347 6.04 9.83 -16.63
N TYR A 348 5.82 9.28 -15.43
CA TYR A 348 4.75 8.33 -15.15
C TYR A 348 3.41 9.00 -14.82
N LEU A 349 3.42 10.28 -14.44
CA LEU A 349 2.23 10.99 -13.99
C LEU A 349 1.22 11.28 -15.12
N PRO A 350 1.61 11.73 -16.34
CA PRO A 350 0.66 12.07 -17.38
C PRO A 350 -0.27 10.94 -17.82
N GLY A 351 0.23 9.69 -17.87
CA GLY A 351 -0.60 8.51 -18.20
C GLY A 351 -1.68 8.29 -17.14
N ILE A 352 -1.24 8.18 -15.88
CA ILE A 352 -2.13 8.05 -14.71
C ILE A 352 -3.20 9.14 -14.69
N TRP A 353 -2.79 10.37 -14.99
CA TRP A 353 -3.69 11.52 -14.96
C TRP A 353 -4.68 11.53 -16.12
N ALA A 354 -4.29 11.07 -17.31
CA ALA A 354 -5.16 11.02 -18.48
C ALA A 354 -6.38 10.10 -18.26
N ASP A 355 -6.21 9.05 -17.45
CA ASP A 355 -7.27 8.10 -17.16
C ASP A 355 -8.03 8.43 -15.87
N LEU A 356 -7.31 8.79 -14.79
CA LEU A 356 -7.95 9.04 -13.50
C LEU A 356 -8.69 10.38 -13.45
N TRP A 357 -8.22 11.42 -14.16
CA TRP A 357 -8.84 12.74 -14.05
C TRP A 357 -10.23 12.81 -14.67
N PRO A 358 -10.47 12.34 -15.91
CA PRO A 358 -11.81 12.32 -16.49
C PRO A 358 -12.79 11.48 -15.67
N LEU A 359 -12.32 10.38 -15.08
CA LEU A 359 -13.16 9.55 -14.21
C LEU A 359 -13.53 10.26 -12.91
N GLU A 360 -12.59 10.96 -12.27
CA GLU A 360 -12.87 11.75 -11.06
C GLU A 360 -13.81 12.93 -11.36
N ASP A 361 -13.70 13.54 -12.55
CA ASP A 361 -14.63 14.58 -13.00
C ASP A 361 -16.04 14.00 -13.20
N GLN A 362 -16.16 12.78 -13.75
CA GLN A 362 -17.42 12.05 -13.85
C GLN A 362 -17.98 11.73 -12.46
N PHE A 363 -17.16 11.31 -11.50
CA PHE A 363 -17.60 11.04 -10.13
C PHE A 363 -18.18 12.29 -9.48
N LEU A 364 -17.53 13.44 -9.66
CA LEU A 364 -18.03 14.72 -9.16
C LEU A 364 -19.42 15.04 -9.75
N GLN A 365 -19.59 14.86 -11.06
CA GLN A 365 -20.86 15.08 -11.73
C GLN A 365 -21.95 14.10 -11.25
N ASP A 366 -21.68 12.79 -11.30
CA ASP A 366 -22.63 11.75 -10.89
C ASP A 366 -23.06 11.95 -9.43
N THR A 367 -22.13 12.32 -8.57
CA THR A 367 -22.39 12.54 -7.15
C THR A 367 -23.24 13.78 -6.92
N GLU A 368 -22.96 14.88 -7.62
CA GLU A 368 -23.78 16.10 -7.56
C GLU A 368 -25.23 15.82 -8.02
N GLU A 369 -25.39 15.10 -9.15
CA GLU A 369 -26.69 14.70 -9.67
C GLU A 369 -27.44 13.79 -8.68
N GLN A 370 -26.75 12.80 -8.11
CA GLN A 370 -27.33 11.87 -7.15
C GLN A 370 -27.72 12.56 -5.83
N LEU A 371 -26.88 13.46 -5.31
CA LEU A 371 -27.17 14.26 -4.12
C LEU A 371 -28.39 15.17 -4.36
N ASN A 372 -28.56 15.73 -5.55
CA ASN A 372 -29.73 16.55 -5.88
C ASN A 372 -31.03 15.72 -5.89
N SER A 373 -30.99 14.50 -6.43
CA SER A 373 -32.15 13.57 -6.34
C SER A 373 -32.44 13.17 -4.90
N TRP A 374 -31.44 12.84 -4.09
CA TRP A 374 -31.65 12.49 -2.68
C TRP A 374 -32.25 13.64 -1.86
N ARG A 375 -31.86 14.89 -2.16
CA ARG A 375 -32.45 16.08 -1.52
C ARG A 375 -33.93 16.28 -1.87
N SER A 376 -34.37 15.90 -3.08
CA SER A 376 -35.77 16.10 -3.52
C SER A 376 -36.67 14.91 -3.18
N ASP A 377 -36.16 13.70 -3.40
CA ASP A 377 -36.96 12.47 -3.40
C ASP A 377 -36.74 11.63 -2.13
N GLY A 378 -35.74 12.00 -1.33
CA GLY A 378 -35.24 11.21 -0.21
C GLY A 378 -34.24 10.14 -0.65
N HIS A 379 -33.65 9.46 0.33
CA HIS A 379 -32.65 8.42 0.14
C HIS A 379 -32.78 7.34 1.20
N ASN A 380 -32.08 6.23 0.99
CA ASN A 380 -31.90 5.20 2.00
C ASN A 380 -30.48 4.63 1.97
N ILE A 381 -30.17 3.82 2.99
CA ILE A 381 -28.85 3.24 3.22
C ILE A 381 -28.42 2.36 2.03
N ASP A 382 -29.30 1.52 1.50
CA ASP A 382 -29.00 0.59 0.41
C ASP A 382 -28.61 1.36 -0.87
N GLN A 383 -29.34 2.43 -1.20
CA GLN A 383 -29.06 3.29 -2.36
C GLN A 383 -27.71 3.98 -2.23
N MET A 384 -27.40 4.55 -1.05
CA MET A 384 -26.11 5.19 -0.80
C MET A 384 -24.95 4.20 -0.84
N THR A 385 -25.15 3.02 -0.24
CA THR A 385 -24.14 1.95 -0.20
C THR A 385 -23.84 1.45 -1.62
N ALA A 386 -24.87 1.13 -2.40
CA ALA A 386 -24.70 0.68 -3.78
C ALA A 386 -24.04 1.74 -4.68
N PHE A 387 -24.35 3.03 -4.47
CA PHE A 387 -23.70 4.11 -5.20
C PHE A 387 -22.21 4.23 -4.84
N HIS A 388 -21.89 4.17 -3.54
CA HIS A 388 -20.51 4.14 -3.06
C HIS A 388 -19.71 2.96 -3.63
N GLU A 389 -20.25 1.74 -3.54
CA GLU A 389 -19.63 0.51 -4.07
C GLU A 389 -19.38 0.59 -5.57
N ARG A 390 -20.34 1.13 -6.34
CA ARG A 390 -20.19 1.31 -7.78
C ARG A 390 -19.03 2.24 -8.13
N LEU A 391 -18.95 3.40 -7.48
CA LEU A 391 -17.86 4.35 -7.75
C LEU A 391 -16.51 3.81 -7.28
N ALA A 392 -16.46 3.10 -6.15
CA ALA A 392 -15.26 2.43 -5.68
C ALA A 392 -14.77 1.33 -6.65
N ALA A 393 -15.68 0.55 -7.22
CA ALA A 393 -15.33 -0.47 -8.22
C ALA A 393 -14.78 0.14 -9.52
N LEU A 394 -15.38 1.24 -9.99
CA LEU A 394 -14.86 1.99 -11.14
C LEU A 394 -13.47 2.57 -10.87
N ALA A 395 -13.26 3.15 -9.68
CA ALA A 395 -11.97 3.66 -9.24
C ALA A 395 -10.91 2.56 -9.21
N MET A 396 -11.24 1.40 -8.63
CA MET A 396 -10.33 0.26 -8.55
C MET A 396 -9.97 -0.27 -9.95
N SER A 397 -10.94 -0.36 -10.85
CA SER A 397 -10.69 -0.79 -12.23
C SER A 397 -9.75 0.17 -12.96
N ALA A 398 -9.92 1.49 -12.79
CA ALA A 398 -9.06 2.48 -13.43
C ALA A 398 -7.64 2.46 -12.87
N ILE A 399 -7.48 2.48 -11.55
CA ILE A 399 -6.14 2.48 -10.95
C ILE A 399 -5.37 1.15 -11.18
N SER A 400 -6.09 0.02 -11.29
CA SER A 400 -5.48 -1.26 -11.66
C SER A 400 -4.95 -1.25 -13.08
N ARG A 401 -5.69 -0.61 -14.01
CA ARG A 401 -5.24 -0.45 -15.40
C ARG A 401 -3.94 0.33 -15.47
N GLU A 402 -3.83 1.43 -14.72
CA GLU A 402 -2.59 2.21 -14.63
C GLU A 402 -1.42 1.39 -14.13
N LEU A 403 -1.67 0.55 -13.12
CA LEU A 403 -0.66 -0.36 -12.62
C LEU A 403 -0.18 -1.31 -13.72
N ASP A 404 -1.10 -1.88 -14.49
CA ASP A 404 -0.78 -2.83 -15.55
C ASP A 404 -0.09 -2.15 -16.76
N GLU A 405 -0.53 -0.97 -17.14
CA GLU A 405 0.10 -0.18 -18.20
C GLU A 405 1.53 0.22 -17.83
N LEU A 406 1.75 0.69 -16.60
CA LEU A 406 3.07 1.05 -16.12
C LEU A 406 3.99 -0.18 -15.99
N LYS A 407 3.47 -1.32 -15.52
CA LYS A 407 4.22 -2.60 -15.56
C LYS A 407 4.66 -2.92 -16.98
N ASN A 408 3.76 -2.84 -17.95
CA ASN A 408 4.04 -3.18 -19.35
C ASN A 408 5.09 -2.23 -19.96
N GLN A 409 5.03 -0.93 -19.66
CA GLN A 409 6.04 0.03 -20.07
C GLN A 409 7.42 -0.28 -19.48
N LEU A 410 7.49 -0.59 -18.18
CA LEU A 410 8.75 -0.94 -17.51
C LEU A 410 9.35 -2.24 -18.05
N ILE A 411 8.52 -3.24 -18.34
CA ILE A 411 8.95 -4.49 -18.99
C ILE A 411 9.50 -4.20 -20.39
N ALA A 412 8.81 -3.38 -21.19
CA ALA A 412 9.25 -3.02 -22.54
C ALA A 412 10.61 -2.30 -22.53
N VAL A 413 10.83 -1.34 -21.63
CA VAL A 413 12.13 -0.64 -21.48
C VAL A 413 13.23 -1.60 -21.05
N GLY A 414 12.95 -2.55 -20.15
CA GLY A 414 13.90 -3.61 -19.79
C GLY A 414 14.34 -4.45 -21.00
N THR A 415 13.40 -4.77 -21.89
CA THR A 415 13.70 -5.53 -23.13
C THR A 415 14.39 -4.72 -24.22
N GLU A 416 14.29 -3.38 -24.20
CA GLU A 416 15.03 -2.49 -25.12
C GLU A 416 16.43 -2.14 -24.59
N ALA A 417 16.60 -1.99 -23.28
CA ALA A 417 17.91 -1.79 -22.65
C ALA A 417 18.83 -3.02 -22.84
N GLU A 418 18.27 -4.23 -22.91
CA GLU A 418 18.98 -5.46 -23.30
C GLU A 418 19.36 -5.51 -24.80
N LYS A 419 18.79 -4.65 -25.65
CA LYS A 419 19.12 -4.55 -27.09
C LYS A 419 20.21 -3.52 -27.42
N ILE A 420 20.72 -2.77 -26.44
CA ILE A 420 21.84 -1.85 -26.65
C ILE A 420 23.15 -2.65 -26.54
N GLU A 421 23.69 -3.01 -27.71
CA GLU A 421 24.96 -3.70 -27.89
C GLU A 421 26.13 -2.99 -27.19
N VAL A 422 26.85 -3.72 -26.33
CA VAL A 422 28.23 -3.41 -25.96
C VAL A 422 29.14 -3.90 -27.11
N PRO A 423 30.09 -3.09 -27.61
CA PRO A 423 30.91 -3.45 -28.77
C PRO A 423 31.75 -4.71 -28.50
N THR A 424 31.80 -5.58 -29.50
CA THR A 424 32.70 -6.74 -29.57
C THR A 424 34.16 -6.32 -29.40
N ALA A 425 34.74 -6.59 -28.24
CA ALA A 425 36.18 -6.57 -28.03
C ALA A 425 36.61 -7.84 -27.28
N ASN A 426 37.52 -8.58 -27.91
CA ASN A 426 38.18 -9.80 -27.46
C ASN A 426 38.29 -9.97 -25.94
N VAL A 427 37.53 -10.95 -25.40
CA VAL A 427 37.88 -11.58 -24.14
C VAL A 427 38.41 -12.98 -24.43
N SER A 428 39.73 -13.05 -24.36
CA SER A 428 40.52 -14.27 -24.31
C SER A 428 40.02 -15.22 -23.22
N LYS A 429 40.13 -16.53 -23.50
CA LYS A 429 40.11 -17.67 -22.58
C LYS A 429 40.39 -17.31 -21.11
N VAL A 430 39.56 -17.89 -20.23
CA VAL A 430 39.65 -18.13 -18.76
C VAL A 430 38.32 -17.65 -18.16
N LEU A 431 37.36 -18.48 -17.73
CA LEU A 431 37.42 -19.69 -16.93
C LEU A 431 36.52 -20.81 -17.47
N VAL A 432 36.98 -22.03 -17.19
CA VAL A 432 36.30 -23.30 -17.42
C VAL A 432 34.98 -23.33 -16.62
N THR A 433 33.89 -23.64 -17.31
CA THR A 433 32.65 -24.13 -16.71
C THR A 433 32.96 -25.44 -15.98
N GLU A 434 32.98 -25.41 -14.65
CA GLU A 434 32.79 -26.64 -13.89
C GLU A 434 31.34 -27.09 -14.10
N SER A 435 31.17 -28.12 -14.92
CA SER A 435 29.95 -28.90 -14.97
C SER A 435 29.65 -29.39 -13.55
N ARG A 436 28.51 -29.00 -12.97
CA ARG A 436 27.99 -29.57 -11.72
C ARG A 436 27.83 -31.08 -11.92
N LYS A 437 28.85 -31.86 -11.55
CA LYS A 437 28.71 -33.30 -11.35
C LYS A 437 28.05 -33.49 -9.99
N VAL A 438 26.73 -33.59 -9.98
CA VAL A 438 26.02 -34.17 -8.84
C VAL A 438 26.59 -35.58 -8.68
N ALA A 439 27.24 -35.85 -7.55
CA ALA A 439 27.70 -37.19 -7.23
C ALA A 439 26.52 -38.15 -7.30
N LYS A 440 26.75 -39.38 -7.76
CA LYS A 440 25.75 -40.43 -8.01
C LYS A 440 25.15 -40.95 -6.68
N ARG A 441 24.52 -40.07 -5.90
CA ARG A 441 23.83 -40.37 -4.66
C ARG A 441 22.33 -40.41 -4.96
N ASN A 442 21.64 -41.40 -4.41
CA ASN A 442 20.18 -41.41 -4.45
C ASN A 442 19.67 -40.20 -3.66
N VAL A 443 18.83 -39.37 -4.29
CA VAL A 443 18.16 -38.23 -3.67
C VAL A 443 16.90 -38.71 -2.96
N ASN A 444 16.80 -38.46 -1.67
CA ASN A 444 15.64 -38.81 -0.87
C ASN A 444 14.61 -37.67 -0.98
N VAL A 445 13.50 -37.94 -1.65
CA VAL A 445 12.43 -36.98 -1.87
C VAL A 445 11.25 -37.34 -0.96
N GLY A 446 10.96 -36.48 0.01
CA GLY A 446 9.72 -36.52 0.77
C GLY A 446 8.59 -35.90 -0.02
N VAL A 447 7.45 -36.58 -0.13
CA VAL A 447 6.22 -36.03 -0.72
C VAL A 447 5.16 -36.00 0.37
N TYR A 448 4.59 -34.83 0.64
CA TYR A 448 3.48 -34.70 1.58
C TYR A 448 2.26 -35.48 1.07
N ASP A 449 1.76 -36.41 1.89
CA ASP A 449 0.67 -37.33 1.57
C ASP A 449 -0.31 -37.44 2.74
N ASP A 450 -1.07 -36.38 2.96
CA ASP A 450 -2.02 -36.27 4.07
C ASP A 450 -3.18 -35.31 3.74
N VAL A 451 -3.92 -34.86 4.75
CA VAL A 451 -5.02 -33.90 4.60
C VAL A 451 -4.60 -32.71 3.75
N GLY A 452 -5.40 -32.43 2.71
CA GLY A 452 -5.21 -31.31 1.80
C GLY A 452 -4.52 -31.66 0.48
N ILE A 453 -4.12 -32.90 0.23
CA ILE A 453 -3.65 -33.30 -1.11
C ILE A 453 -4.80 -33.42 -2.13
N GLY A 454 -4.51 -33.10 -3.38
CA GLY A 454 -5.39 -33.27 -4.53
C GLY A 454 -5.03 -34.50 -5.38
N LYS A 455 -5.81 -34.74 -6.43
CA LYS A 455 -5.61 -35.91 -7.33
C LYS A 455 -4.25 -35.91 -8.04
N SER A 456 -3.62 -34.74 -8.24
CA SER A 456 -2.32 -34.64 -8.94
C SER A 456 -1.17 -35.29 -8.17
N ALA A 457 -1.30 -35.46 -6.85
CA ALA A 457 -0.27 -36.07 -6.00
C ALA A 457 0.04 -37.52 -6.43
N GLN A 458 -0.96 -38.30 -6.85
CA GLN A 458 -0.75 -39.67 -7.32
C GLN A 458 0.08 -39.71 -8.60
N THR A 459 -0.22 -38.81 -9.55
CA THR A 459 0.56 -38.67 -10.79
C THR A 459 1.99 -38.26 -10.48
N LEU A 460 2.19 -37.25 -9.61
CA LEU A 460 3.50 -36.81 -9.16
C LEU A 460 4.32 -37.97 -8.59
N VAL A 461 3.78 -38.70 -7.62
CA VAL A 461 4.47 -39.84 -6.98
C VAL A 461 4.80 -40.93 -8.00
N SER A 462 3.88 -41.22 -8.93
CA SER A 462 4.13 -42.22 -9.98
C SER A 462 5.30 -41.81 -10.88
N ARG A 463 5.37 -40.54 -11.29
CA ARG A 463 6.46 -40.01 -12.12
C ARG A 463 7.79 -40.01 -11.36
N LEU A 464 7.81 -39.55 -10.12
CA LEU A 464 9.02 -39.54 -9.28
C LEU A 464 9.59 -40.96 -9.10
N LYS A 465 8.74 -41.98 -8.93
CA LYS A 465 9.18 -43.39 -8.81
C LYS A 465 9.81 -43.95 -10.09
N THR A 466 9.59 -43.32 -11.24
CA THR A 466 10.20 -43.72 -12.53
C THR A 466 11.50 -42.98 -12.83
N MET A 467 11.87 -41.97 -12.02
CA MET A 467 13.08 -41.18 -12.22
C MET A 467 14.29 -41.90 -11.59
N ASP A 468 15.33 -42.09 -12.40
CA ASP A 468 16.58 -42.69 -11.94
C ASP A 468 17.23 -41.85 -10.83
N GLY A 469 17.62 -42.52 -9.73
CA GLY A 469 18.30 -41.87 -8.61
C GLY A 469 17.37 -41.14 -7.62
N ILE A 470 16.04 -41.19 -7.79
CA ILE A 470 15.08 -40.62 -6.85
C ILE A 470 14.49 -41.71 -5.94
N CYS A 471 14.59 -41.52 -4.62
CA CYS A 471 13.96 -42.36 -3.60
C CYS A 471 12.79 -41.62 -2.95
N VAL A 472 11.56 -42.01 -3.29
CA VAL A 472 10.34 -41.34 -2.81
C VAL A 472 9.88 -41.87 -1.46
N ARG A 473 9.61 -40.98 -0.51
CA ARG A 473 8.97 -41.26 0.78
C ARG A 473 7.70 -40.44 0.92
N LEU A 474 6.60 -41.08 1.31
CA LEU A 474 5.33 -40.41 1.59
C LEU A 474 5.33 -39.98 3.06
N LEU A 475 5.05 -38.71 3.32
CA LEU A 475 5.14 -38.12 4.65
C LEU A 475 3.79 -37.54 5.06
N SER A 476 3.29 -37.97 6.21
CA SER A 476 2.14 -37.33 6.86
C SER A 476 2.56 -36.09 7.64
N ALA A 477 1.60 -35.24 8.02
CA ALA A 477 1.86 -34.12 8.92
C ALA A 477 2.37 -34.59 10.29
N GLU A 478 1.91 -35.76 10.75
CA GLU A 478 2.42 -36.40 11.96
C GLU A 478 3.89 -36.79 11.82
N ASN A 479 4.29 -37.39 10.69
CA ASN A 479 5.70 -37.73 10.45
C ASN A 479 6.60 -36.48 10.46
N ILE A 480 6.13 -35.39 9.85
CA ILE A 480 6.86 -34.11 9.80
C ILE A 480 7.05 -33.55 11.21
N ARG A 481 6.00 -33.51 12.03
CA ARG A 481 6.09 -33.10 13.44
C ARG A 481 6.99 -34.01 14.27
N ALA A 482 7.07 -35.29 13.93
CA ALA A 482 7.94 -36.27 14.58
C ALA A 482 9.41 -36.18 14.13
N GLY A 483 9.77 -35.25 13.23
CA GLY A 483 11.15 -34.97 12.84
C GLY A 483 11.68 -35.81 11.67
N CYS A 484 10.82 -36.41 10.84
CA CYS A 484 11.26 -37.26 9.71
C CYS A 484 12.00 -36.50 8.60
N LEU A 485 12.02 -35.16 8.63
CA LEU A 485 12.65 -34.31 7.61
C LEU A 485 14.18 -34.47 7.57
N THR A 486 14.83 -34.98 8.62
CA THR A 486 16.28 -35.24 8.63
C THR A 486 16.70 -36.41 7.72
N GLU A 487 15.74 -37.18 7.21
CA GLU A 487 15.99 -38.35 6.36
C GLU A 487 15.76 -38.08 4.87
N ILE A 488 15.45 -36.84 4.51
CA ILE A 488 15.20 -36.42 3.12
C ILE A 488 16.10 -35.25 2.72
N ASP A 489 16.32 -35.10 1.42
CA ASP A 489 17.09 -34.01 0.82
C ASP A 489 16.16 -32.91 0.28
N VAL A 490 14.98 -33.31 -0.23
CA VAL A 490 13.97 -32.40 -0.81
C VAL A 490 12.58 -32.77 -0.30
N LEU A 491 11.82 -31.77 0.14
CA LEU A 491 10.40 -31.88 0.48
C LEU A 491 9.54 -31.30 -0.65
N ILE A 492 8.56 -32.08 -1.11
CA ILE A 492 7.60 -31.67 -2.13
C ILE A 492 6.19 -31.63 -1.54
N HIS A 493 5.54 -30.46 -1.65
CA HIS A 493 4.12 -30.30 -1.39
C HIS A 493 3.32 -30.29 -2.71
N PRO A 494 2.44 -31.28 -2.94
CA PRO A 494 1.69 -31.40 -4.19
C PRO A 494 0.48 -30.44 -4.25
N GLY A 495 -0.21 -30.46 -5.39
CA GLY A 495 -1.50 -29.78 -5.57
C GLY A 495 -2.58 -30.25 -4.60
N GLY A 496 -3.68 -29.48 -4.49
CA GLY A 496 -4.75 -29.72 -3.52
C GLY A 496 -5.26 -28.42 -2.87
N SER A 497 -5.27 -28.36 -1.54
CA SER A 497 -5.69 -27.19 -0.76
C SER A 497 -4.59 -26.75 0.20
N GLY A 498 -3.94 -25.61 -0.10
CA GLY A 498 -2.82 -25.10 0.69
C GLY A 498 -3.20 -24.81 2.14
N SER A 499 -4.40 -24.28 2.39
CA SER A 499 -4.90 -24.03 3.74
C SER A 499 -5.11 -25.33 4.54
N LYS A 500 -5.64 -26.39 3.91
CA LYS A 500 -5.78 -27.69 4.59
C LYS A 500 -4.42 -28.32 4.90
N GLN A 501 -3.46 -28.24 3.98
CA GLN A 501 -2.09 -28.71 4.21
C GLN A 501 -1.43 -27.94 5.36
N GLY A 502 -1.49 -26.59 5.33
CA GLY A 502 -0.92 -25.74 6.38
C GLY A 502 -1.57 -25.92 7.75
N ASN A 503 -2.90 -26.08 7.78
CA ASN A 503 -3.64 -26.32 9.03
C ASN A 503 -3.37 -27.71 9.61
N GLU A 504 -3.29 -28.74 8.77
CA GLU A 504 -2.97 -30.10 9.22
C GLU A 504 -1.55 -30.19 9.78
N LEU A 505 -0.58 -29.49 9.19
CA LEU A 505 0.76 -29.35 9.73
C LEU A 505 0.76 -28.72 11.13
N GLY A 506 -0.12 -27.75 11.35
CA GLY A 506 -0.13 -26.89 12.53
C GLY A 506 1.15 -26.05 12.63
N GLU A 507 1.32 -25.29 13.71
CA GLU A 507 2.51 -24.42 13.85
C GLU A 507 3.81 -25.23 13.95
N MET A 508 3.80 -26.34 14.70
CA MET A 508 4.99 -27.18 14.87
C MET A 508 5.45 -27.81 13.54
N GLY A 509 4.51 -28.29 12.72
CA GLY A 509 4.87 -28.88 11.42
C GLY A 509 5.38 -27.84 10.44
N ARG A 510 4.76 -26.65 10.41
CA ARG A 510 5.22 -25.54 9.57
C ARG A 510 6.60 -25.02 9.99
N GLN A 511 6.86 -24.93 11.30
CA GLN A 511 8.18 -24.57 11.80
C GLN A 511 9.23 -25.63 11.45
N ALA A 512 8.91 -26.92 11.59
CA ALA A 512 9.83 -27.99 11.19
C ALA A 512 10.21 -27.91 9.71
N ILE A 513 9.27 -27.54 8.83
CA ILE A 513 9.57 -27.31 7.41
C ILE A 513 10.45 -26.08 7.21
N ARG A 514 10.15 -24.95 7.88
CA ARG A 514 11.02 -23.76 7.83
C ARG A 514 12.45 -24.09 8.26
N ASP A 515 12.61 -24.79 9.37
CA ASP A 515 13.92 -25.19 9.90
C ASP A 515 14.67 -26.12 8.93
N PHE A 516 13.96 -27.05 8.29
CA PHE A 516 14.53 -27.94 7.28
C PHE A 516 15.07 -27.15 6.07
N VAL A 517 14.31 -26.18 5.57
CA VAL A 517 14.77 -25.34 4.44
C VAL A 517 15.91 -24.42 4.88
N ASP A 518 15.79 -23.80 6.05
CA ASP A 518 16.83 -22.92 6.61
C ASP A 518 18.19 -23.65 6.74
N GLN A 519 18.17 -24.94 7.06
CA GLN A 519 19.35 -25.81 7.18
C GLN A 519 19.89 -26.35 5.84
N GLY A 520 19.32 -25.93 4.69
CA GLY A 520 19.80 -26.32 3.36
C GLY A 520 18.95 -27.37 2.65
N GLY A 521 17.84 -27.80 3.24
CA GLY A 521 16.87 -28.67 2.58
C GLY A 521 16.19 -27.98 1.39
N GLY A 522 15.92 -28.73 0.32
CA GLY A 522 15.19 -28.22 -0.84
C GLY A 522 13.68 -28.27 -0.64
N PHE A 523 12.95 -27.24 -1.03
CA PHE A 523 11.48 -27.24 -1.04
C PHE A 523 10.93 -27.05 -2.45
N ILE A 524 9.94 -27.87 -2.83
CA ILE A 524 9.19 -27.70 -4.07
C ILE A 524 7.69 -27.65 -3.78
N GLY A 525 7.01 -26.62 -4.28
CA GLY A 525 5.56 -26.47 -4.16
C GLY A 525 4.86 -26.50 -5.52
N PHE A 526 3.89 -27.40 -5.71
CA PHE A 526 3.02 -27.42 -6.89
C PHE A 526 1.62 -26.95 -6.51
N CYS A 527 1.08 -25.94 -7.20
CA CYS A 527 -0.26 -25.39 -6.98
C CYS A 527 -0.52 -25.07 -5.49
N ALA A 528 -1.19 -25.96 -4.76
CA ALA A 528 -1.40 -25.83 -3.31
C ALA A 528 -0.11 -25.74 -2.49
N GLY A 529 0.95 -26.44 -2.92
CA GLY A 529 2.28 -26.28 -2.32
C GLY A 529 2.87 -24.89 -2.55
N ALA A 530 2.59 -24.26 -3.70
CA ALA A 530 3.01 -22.88 -3.97
C ALA A 530 2.21 -21.87 -3.13
N TYR A 531 0.90 -22.10 -2.93
CA TYR A 531 0.11 -21.35 -1.94
C TYR A 531 0.73 -21.46 -0.54
N LEU A 532 1.07 -22.68 -0.12
CA LEU A 532 1.65 -22.96 1.18
C LEU A 532 3.02 -22.30 1.38
N ALA A 533 3.88 -22.27 0.36
CA ALA A 533 5.21 -21.66 0.45
C ALA A 533 5.20 -20.12 0.56
N SER A 534 4.19 -19.47 -0.06
CA SER A 534 4.04 -18.01 -0.12
C SER A 534 4.08 -17.32 1.25
N SER A 535 4.33 -16.01 1.30
CA SER A 535 4.31 -15.22 2.53
C SER A 535 2.95 -14.55 2.80
N HIS A 536 1.88 -14.99 2.10
CA HIS A 536 0.61 -14.26 2.07
C HIS A 536 -0.40 -14.64 3.17
N TYR A 537 -0.43 -15.90 3.63
CA TYR A 537 -1.50 -16.38 4.52
C TYR A 537 -0.97 -16.80 5.89
N SER A 538 -1.80 -16.67 6.93
CA SER A 538 -1.44 -17.06 8.31
C SER A 538 -1.13 -18.55 8.49
N TRP A 539 -1.61 -19.40 7.59
CA TRP A 539 -1.32 -20.85 7.51
C TRP A 539 -0.16 -21.18 6.56
N SER A 540 0.44 -20.19 5.89
CA SER A 540 1.58 -20.40 5.01
C SER A 540 2.86 -20.68 5.80
N LEU A 541 3.90 -21.10 5.08
CA LEU A 541 5.23 -21.33 5.60
C LEU A 541 6.04 -20.03 5.73
N HIS A 542 5.75 -19.01 4.90
CA HIS A 542 6.57 -17.78 4.80
C HIS A 542 8.03 -18.07 4.43
N ILE A 543 8.24 -18.92 3.42
CA ILE A 543 9.58 -19.30 2.92
C ILE A 543 9.85 -18.81 1.49
N LEU A 544 8.89 -18.13 0.87
CA LEU A 544 9.01 -17.49 -0.43
C LEU A 544 8.41 -16.10 -0.31
N ASP A 545 9.14 -15.05 -0.70
CA ASP A 545 8.64 -13.68 -0.69
C ASP A 545 7.65 -13.41 -1.84
N ALA A 546 6.54 -14.15 -1.81
CA ALA A 546 5.49 -14.09 -2.80
C ALA A 546 4.14 -13.87 -2.13
N LYS A 547 3.36 -12.98 -2.72
CA LYS A 547 1.95 -12.77 -2.43
C LYS A 547 1.10 -13.44 -3.52
N VAL A 548 -0.11 -13.85 -3.17
CA VAL A 548 -1.09 -14.34 -4.14
C VAL A 548 -1.98 -13.19 -4.58
N PHE A 549 -1.89 -12.85 -5.86
CA PHE A 549 -2.79 -11.93 -6.54
C PHE A 549 -4.14 -12.59 -6.82
N ASP A 550 -5.21 -11.80 -6.78
CA ASP A 550 -6.58 -12.23 -7.03
C ASP A 550 -7.05 -13.44 -6.18
N ARG A 551 -7.03 -13.26 -4.86
CA ARG A 551 -7.44 -14.30 -3.90
C ARG A 551 -8.90 -14.68 -4.00
N GLN A 552 -9.76 -13.71 -4.34
CA GLN A 552 -11.21 -13.90 -4.40
C GLN A 552 -11.59 -14.90 -5.50
N HIS A 553 -10.86 -14.90 -6.61
CA HIS A 553 -11.11 -15.79 -7.74
C HIS A 553 -10.03 -16.88 -7.88
N TRP A 554 -9.55 -17.42 -6.76
CA TRP A 554 -8.66 -18.60 -6.77
C TRP A 554 -9.25 -19.75 -7.61
N ALA A 555 -10.57 -19.88 -7.62
CA ALA A 555 -11.30 -20.86 -8.41
C ALA A 555 -11.50 -20.46 -9.89
N ARG A 556 -10.57 -19.75 -10.51
CA ARG A 556 -10.70 -19.17 -11.87
C ARG A 556 -10.81 -20.14 -13.04
N GLY A 557 -10.65 -21.43 -12.79
CA GLY A 557 -10.85 -22.49 -13.78
C GLY A 557 -9.64 -23.39 -13.93
N ASN A 558 -9.76 -24.35 -14.86
CA ASN A 558 -8.75 -25.35 -15.16
C ASN A 558 -8.64 -25.53 -16.67
N GLY A 559 -7.45 -25.84 -17.17
CA GLY A 559 -7.18 -26.03 -18.60
C GLY A 559 -5.73 -25.75 -18.98
N PRO A 560 -5.37 -25.92 -20.25
CA PRO A 560 -4.07 -25.52 -20.75
C PRO A 560 -3.92 -24.00 -20.71
N VAL A 561 -2.71 -23.54 -20.36
CA VAL A 561 -2.26 -22.15 -20.51
C VAL A 561 -0.83 -22.13 -21.02
N THR A 562 -0.47 -21.14 -21.80
CA THR A 562 0.92 -20.81 -22.16
C THR A 562 1.61 -20.07 -21.02
N ILE A 563 2.83 -20.49 -20.69
CA ILE A 563 3.79 -19.74 -19.88
C ILE A 563 4.98 -19.29 -20.74
N SER A 564 5.57 -18.15 -20.40
CA SER A 564 6.82 -17.66 -21.00
C SER A 564 7.95 -17.79 -20.00
N LEU A 565 8.98 -18.56 -20.36
CA LEU A 565 10.19 -18.79 -19.57
C LEU A 565 11.15 -17.62 -19.72
N THR A 566 11.80 -17.24 -18.62
CA THR A 566 12.95 -16.33 -18.64
C THR A 566 14.19 -17.06 -19.14
N ASN A 567 15.27 -16.34 -19.48
CA ASN A 567 16.54 -16.99 -19.86
C ASN A 567 17.04 -17.94 -18.77
N THR A 568 17.01 -17.50 -17.50
CA THR A 568 17.34 -18.35 -16.37
C THR A 568 16.34 -19.51 -16.19
N GLY A 569 15.06 -19.28 -16.47
CA GLY A 569 14.04 -20.34 -16.47
C GLY A 569 14.34 -21.44 -17.49
N MET A 570 14.68 -21.07 -18.74
CA MET A 570 15.07 -22.00 -19.79
C MET A 570 16.33 -22.77 -19.41
N GLU A 571 17.34 -22.10 -18.86
CA GLU A 571 18.59 -22.73 -18.40
C GLU A 571 18.34 -23.73 -17.27
N ILE A 572 17.61 -23.34 -16.23
CA ILE A 572 17.34 -24.17 -15.06
C ILE A 572 16.47 -25.37 -15.43
N LEU A 573 15.40 -25.15 -16.19
CA LEU A 573 14.44 -26.20 -16.55
C LEU A 573 14.85 -26.97 -17.81
N ALA A 574 15.99 -26.63 -18.41
CA ALA A 574 16.52 -27.21 -19.65
C ALA A 574 15.48 -27.21 -20.79
N SER A 575 14.75 -26.10 -20.93
CA SER A 575 13.77 -25.90 -22.01
C SER A 575 14.46 -25.28 -23.24
N GLU A 576 14.18 -25.82 -24.42
CA GLU A 576 14.59 -25.21 -25.69
C GLU A 576 13.57 -24.18 -26.21
N GLU A 577 12.34 -24.23 -25.67
CA GLU A 577 11.25 -23.34 -26.05
C GLU A 577 11.05 -22.26 -24.99
N ARG A 578 10.90 -21.01 -25.44
CA ARG A 578 10.61 -19.86 -24.57
C ARG A 578 9.17 -19.84 -24.10
N GLU A 579 8.23 -20.25 -24.95
CA GLU A 579 6.83 -20.38 -24.60
C GLU A 579 6.46 -21.85 -24.62
N THR A 580 5.78 -22.32 -23.58
CA THR A 580 5.32 -23.71 -23.50
C THR A 580 3.92 -23.77 -22.92
N GLU A 581 3.10 -24.69 -23.42
CA GLU A 581 1.78 -24.96 -22.87
C GLU A 581 1.92 -25.85 -21.62
N ILE A 582 1.20 -25.49 -20.56
CA ILE A 582 1.22 -26.19 -19.28
C ILE A 582 -0.18 -26.26 -18.70
N HIS A 583 -0.49 -27.37 -18.04
CA HIS A 583 -1.77 -27.54 -17.37
C HIS A 583 -1.87 -26.59 -16.17
N TYR A 584 -2.87 -25.71 -16.17
CA TYR A 584 -3.24 -24.88 -15.03
C TYR A 584 -4.49 -25.43 -14.35
N GLY A 585 -4.44 -25.51 -13.01
CA GLY A 585 -5.58 -25.90 -12.21
C GLY A 585 -5.66 -25.12 -10.91
N GLN A 586 -6.21 -23.90 -10.97
CA GLN A 586 -6.47 -23.05 -9.79
C GLN A 586 -5.22 -22.77 -8.94
N GLY A 587 -4.03 -22.74 -9.56
CA GLY A 587 -2.78 -22.36 -8.90
C GLY A 587 -2.72 -20.86 -8.57
N PRO A 588 -1.87 -20.46 -7.61
CA PRO A 588 -1.75 -19.06 -7.19
C PRO A 588 -1.18 -18.18 -8.29
N LEU A 589 -1.75 -17.01 -8.53
CA LEU A 589 -1.09 -15.98 -9.33
C LEU A 589 -0.04 -15.30 -8.46
N LEU A 590 1.22 -15.70 -8.57
CA LEU A 590 2.28 -15.21 -7.67
C LEU A 590 2.77 -13.82 -8.12
N VAL A 591 2.92 -12.93 -7.16
CA VAL A 591 3.51 -11.60 -7.32
C VAL A 591 4.51 -11.33 -6.17
N PRO A 592 5.46 -10.39 -6.33
CA PRO A 592 6.42 -10.06 -5.27
C PRO A 592 5.73 -9.72 -3.94
N GLY A 593 6.27 -10.25 -2.84
CA GLY A 593 5.69 -10.09 -1.51
C GLY A 593 6.10 -8.79 -0.81
N GLY A 594 7.37 -8.38 -0.99
CA GLY A 594 7.95 -7.19 -0.39
C GLY A 594 8.21 -7.32 1.11
N ASP A 595 8.36 -8.55 1.62
CA ASP A 595 8.72 -8.81 3.01
C ASP A 595 10.24 -8.62 3.20
N PRO A 596 10.71 -7.59 3.94
CA PRO A 596 12.14 -7.33 4.12
C PRO A 596 12.86 -8.44 4.92
N ALA A 597 12.13 -9.35 5.56
CA ALA A 597 12.70 -10.51 6.25
C ALA A 597 13.02 -11.68 5.30
N LEU A 598 12.54 -11.63 4.06
CA LEU A 598 12.75 -12.66 3.06
C LEU A 598 13.54 -12.10 1.88
N SER A 599 14.27 -12.97 1.19
CA SER A 599 14.90 -12.59 -0.09
C SER A 599 13.88 -12.63 -1.21
N ASP A 600 13.88 -11.61 -2.06
CA ASP A 600 13.07 -11.57 -3.27
C ASP A 600 13.29 -12.85 -4.10
N TYR A 601 12.20 -13.42 -4.63
CA TYR A 601 12.31 -14.55 -5.52
C TYR A 601 12.69 -14.13 -6.94
N GLN A 602 13.35 -15.04 -7.65
CA GLN A 602 13.60 -14.93 -9.08
C GLN A 602 12.45 -15.56 -9.88
N THR A 603 11.89 -14.81 -10.82
CA THR A 603 10.88 -15.31 -11.77
C THR A 603 11.54 -16.20 -12.83
N LEU A 604 11.15 -17.48 -12.87
CA LEU A 604 11.58 -18.41 -13.92
C LEU A 604 10.60 -18.48 -15.08
N ALA A 605 9.30 -18.25 -14.83
CA ALA A 605 8.30 -18.13 -15.87
C ALA A 605 7.14 -17.23 -15.45
N THR A 606 6.50 -16.57 -16.41
CA THR A 606 5.25 -15.83 -16.25
C THR A 606 4.13 -16.44 -17.07
N TYR A 607 2.87 -16.19 -16.72
CA TYR A 607 1.75 -16.57 -17.56
C TYR A 607 1.67 -15.68 -18.81
N ALA A 608 1.63 -16.32 -19.98
CA ALA A 608 1.54 -15.68 -21.31
C ALA A 608 0.17 -15.91 -21.97
N SER A 609 -0.75 -16.56 -21.27
CA SER A 609 -2.16 -16.69 -21.60
C SER A 609 -2.96 -16.77 -20.30
N GLU A 610 -4.28 -16.82 -20.38
CA GLU A 610 -5.12 -16.79 -19.19
C GLU A 610 -6.25 -17.82 -19.19
N ILE A 611 -6.73 -18.10 -17.98
CA ILE A 611 -8.05 -18.67 -17.74
C ILE A 611 -8.81 -17.72 -16.80
N ALA A 612 -9.85 -17.09 -17.33
CA ALA A 612 -10.72 -16.16 -16.62
C ALA A 612 -12.16 -16.70 -16.59
N LYS A 613 -12.40 -17.82 -15.87
CA LYS A 613 -13.73 -18.39 -15.63
C LYS A 613 -14.19 -18.06 -14.21
N ASN A 614 -15.45 -18.38 -13.90
CA ASN A 614 -16.02 -18.27 -12.55
C ASN A 614 -15.92 -16.86 -11.94
N GLY A 615 -16.08 -15.82 -12.77
CA GLY A 615 -16.04 -14.42 -12.34
C GLY A 615 -14.65 -13.81 -12.25
N ALA A 616 -13.60 -14.58 -12.53
CA ALA A 616 -12.23 -14.07 -12.46
C ALA A 616 -11.99 -12.97 -13.51
N PRO A 617 -11.34 -11.84 -13.16
CA PRO A 617 -11.14 -10.73 -14.09
C PRO A 617 -10.32 -11.15 -15.31
N VAL A 618 -10.76 -10.77 -16.51
CA VAL A 618 -9.98 -10.95 -17.75
C VAL A 618 -8.72 -10.08 -17.69
N GLY A 619 -7.58 -10.60 -18.11
CA GLY A 619 -6.27 -9.94 -18.08
C GLY A 619 -5.43 -10.24 -16.83
N SER A 620 -6.07 -10.52 -15.69
CA SER A 620 -5.43 -10.62 -14.37
C SER A 620 -4.37 -11.73 -14.22
N MET A 621 -4.38 -12.73 -15.09
CA MET A 621 -3.42 -13.84 -15.04
C MET A 621 -2.11 -13.49 -15.78
N PHE A 622 -2.17 -12.69 -16.84
CA PHE A 622 -1.01 -12.37 -17.67
C PHE A 622 0.10 -11.70 -16.85
N GLY A 623 1.35 -12.08 -17.13
CA GLY A 623 2.53 -11.49 -16.49
C GLY A 623 2.75 -11.88 -15.03
N THR A 624 1.77 -12.46 -14.36
CA THR A 624 1.96 -13.01 -13.01
C THR A 624 2.93 -14.19 -13.05
N THR A 625 3.64 -14.41 -11.94
CA THR A 625 4.68 -15.43 -11.87
C THR A 625 4.04 -16.82 -11.84
N ALA A 626 4.37 -17.63 -12.86
CA ALA A 626 3.96 -19.03 -12.95
C ALA A 626 4.96 -19.96 -12.26
N ILE A 627 6.26 -19.63 -12.32
CA ILE A 627 7.33 -20.41 -11.67
C ILE A 627 8.29 -19.46 -10.96
N ALA A 628 8.43 -19.62 -9.64
CA ALA A 628 9.25 -18.80 -8.77
C ALA A 628 10.38 -19.61 -8.14
N LEU A 629 11.57 -19.03 -8.06
CA LEU A 629 12.73 -19.58 -7.35
C LEU A 629 13.18 -18.61 -6.25
N GLY A 630 13.00 -18.99 -5.00
CA GLY A 630 13.45 -18.23 -3.83
C GLY A 630 14.57 -18.92 -3.06
N GLN A 631 15.10 -18.18 -2.10
CA GLN A 631 16.05 -18.67 -1.11
C GLN A 631 15.48 -18.41 0.29
N TYR A 632 15.59 -19.39 1.17
CA TYR A 632 15.23 -19.28 2.58
C TYR A 632 16.32 -19.91 3.43
N GLY A 633 17.01 -19.10 4.24
CA GLY A 633 18.22 -19.51 4.92
C GLY A 633 19.27 -20.06 3.95
N HIS A 634 19.72 -21.29 4.20
CA HIS A 634 20.67 -21.99 3.36
C HIS A 634 20.03 -22.86 2.27
N GLY A 635 18.70 -23.00 2.27
CA GLY A 635 17.96 -23.83 1.32
C GLY A 635 17.35 -23.03 0.17
N GLN A 636 16.80 -23.78 -0.78
CA GLN A 636 16.14 -23.23 -1.97
C GLN A 636 14.68 -23.66 -2.05
N VAL A 637 13.85 -22.74 -2.53
CA VAL A 637 12.41 -22.91 -2.64
C VAL A 637 11.99 -22.70 -4.09
N LEU A 638 11.49 -23.73 -4.76
CA LEU A 638 11.02 -23.62 -6.15
C LEU A 638 9.53 -23.93 -6.22
N CYS A 639 8.74 -22.95 -6.64
CA CYS A 639 7.28 -23.07 -6.67
C CYS A 639 6.75 -22.99 -8.09
N PHE A 640 5.94 -23.98 -8.47
CA PHE A 640 5.11 -23.97 -9.66
C PHE A 640 3.68 -23.64 -9.25
N SER A 641 3.15 -22.55 -9.78
CA SER A 641 1.71 -22.33 -9.77
C SER A 641 0.95 -23.34 -10.65
N PRO A 642 1.37 -23.63 -11.90
CA PRO A 642 0.75 -24.66 -12.74
C PRO A 642 1.29 -26.07 -12.45
N HIS A 643 0.84 -27.05 -13.22
CA HIS A 643 1.11 -28.48 -13.03
C HIS A 643 1.98 -29.09 -14.14
N PRO A 644 3.32 -28.98 -14.07
CA PRO A 644 4.19 -29.68 -15.03
C PRO A 644 4.06 -31.21 -14.88
N GLU A 645 3.72 -31.72 -13.69
CA GLU A 645 3.51 -33.15 -13.46
C GLU A 645 2.27 -33.72 -14.16
N LEU A 646 1.33 -32.85 -14.56
CA LEU A 646 0.13 -33.21 -15.31
C LEU A 646 0.23 -32.89 -16.81
N THR A 647 1.39 -32.39 -17.26
CA THR A 647 1.59 -31.94 -18.64
C THR A 647 2.55 -32.89 -19.36
N ASP A 648 2.09 -33.49 -20.45
CA ASP A 648 2.93 -34.38 -21.26
C ASP A 648 4.08 -33.60 -21.89
N GLY A 649 5.30 -34.13 -21.83
CA GLY A 649 6.51 -33.50 -22.36
C GLY A 649 7.25 -32.57 -21.37
N LEU A 650 6.66 -32.25 -20.21
CA LEU A 650 7.28 -31.42 -19.18
C LEU A 650 7.80 -32.23 -17.98
N GLU A 651 7.96 -33.55 -18.11
CA GLU A 651 8.47 -34.42 -17.04
C GLU A 651 9.85 -33.98 -16.53
N SER A 652 10.67 -33.46 -17.44
CA SER A 652 12.01 -32.95 -17.14
C SER A 652 11.97 -31.77 -16.16
N PHE A 653 10.91 -30.95 -16.16
CA PHE A 653 10.83 -29.78 -15.28
C PHE A 653 10.83 -30.18 -13.81
N VAL A 654 10.15 -31.29 -13.48
CA VAL A 654 10.10 -31.82 -12.11
C VAL A 654 11.50 -32.31 -11.69
N LEU A 655 12.19 -33.05 -12.56
CA LEU A 655 13.54 -33.52 -12.28
C LEU A 655 14.54 -32.36 -12.13
N ARG A 656 14.48 -31.38 -13.04
CA ARG A 656 15.34 -30.18 -13.00
C ARG A 656 15.07 -29.31 -11.78
N ALA A 657 13.82 -29.21 -11.34
CA ALA A 657 13.49 -28.52 -10.11
C ALA A 657 14.12 -29.20 -8.90
N ILE A 658 14.08 -30.54 -8.82
CA ILE A 658 14.77 -31.31 -7.76
C ILE A 658 16.26 -31.04 -7.80
N GLU A 659 16.92 -31.18 -8.96
CA GLU A 659 18.35 -30.91 -9.10
C GLU A 659 18.73 -29.48 -8.69
N ARG A 660 17.86 -28.50 -8.96
CA ARG A 660 18.11 -27.09 -8.67
C ARG A 660 18.11 -26.80 -7.18
N VAL A 661 17.17 -27.40 -6.43
CA VAL A 661 16.98 -27.11 -4.99
C VAL A 661 17.84 -27.98 -4.07
N LEU A 662 18.59 -28.93 -4.61
CA LEU A 662 19.53 -29.73 -3.83
C LEU A 662 20.62 -28.85 -3.17
N PRO A 663 21.03 -29.18 -1.94
CA PRO A 663 22.13 -28.49 -1.27
C PRO A 663 23.43 -28.63 -2.07
N ILE A 664 24.21 -27.55 -2.14
CA ILE A 664 25.51 -27.54 -2.81
C ILE A 664 26.51 -28.29 -1.92
N GLU A 665 27.09 -29.39 -2.40
CA GLU A 665 28.18 -30.07 -1.70
C GLU A 665 29.41 -29.15 -1.63
N GLY A 666 29.77 -28.66 -0.43
CA GLY A 666 31.06 -27.96 -0.22
C GLY A 666 31.09 -26.79 0.74
N THR A 667 29.97 -26.32 1.31
CA THR A 667 29.98 -25.24 2.32
C THR A 667 29.49 -25.75 3.67
N GLN A 668 30.32 -26.57 4.33
CA GLN A 668 30.35 -26.65 5.79
C GLN A 668 31.66 -26.00 6.24
N GLU A 669 31.58 -24.75 6.70
CA GLU A 669 32.54 -24.17 7.65
C GLU A 669 31.80 -23.78 8.92
#